data_AF-A0A7X4FMN8-F1
#
_entry.id   AF-A0A7X4FMN8-F1
#
_cell.length_a   1.000
_cell.length_b   1.000
_cell.length_c   1.000
_cell.angle_alpha   90.00
_cell.angle_beta   90.00
_cell.angle_gamma   90.00
#
_symmetry.space_group_name_H-M   'P 1'
#
loop_
_entity.id
_entity.type
_entity.pdbx_description
1 polymer ?
#
loop_
_entity_poly.entity_id
_entity_poly.type
_entity_poly.pdbx_seq_one_letter_code
_entity_poly.pdbx_strand_id
1 'polypeptide(L)'
;MDNWIKIPLVFLFLIALVFYTGRLLENQGTGHLYLTAALSPDSQTFYTKLEAPLSLTYIAKHLKGVKTPVQNFLARLKALAPDRIDYRIVDPDSEPGRAYAIEKKAAPFHVRDIQRDEHGEQTVWSSLVIAYGDHPEILIPRITSSDLPYLEHLLLAHLKAPTHLPRPVIAISAPQQFGLFTKFLGQWGDIALADSNTIPPDADVIFWLDPTSANSSVLQNAIDKGRTVVLAGSPYFIDYSVNDTGEVTYRAYFNATWEKILAPLGIRPQSDLLMDQSQGPILFRDKKNKIHQINAPFHLRVMPGFYDLKGFLSPARGALNFVSAGALTVDSRAVSEAGYHPDILGTTTDNAYIQPLPTGPFTNSHLKEAPTIGKQNVMLRLRHKDPWKGEILVLATSSPFLNGIFNQPNYAHRVFLQTIMRTFTDHDRILRGRVKRPSSPPIPQLSATSRVIWRVCVVFVVPLILLILGVCLYYSHMRVSFGHLSLRTCIAILVLILASRLWAYQWGQLLDLTAEKIHTPLSFSREQIQNQIPKTDLIIPTRAHLPPALKKVEMETVARLNSLGINYTLRRPKDLSTAYLNRIGLRPYQVKTVRDDVEISQSVISGLLLHYPGSATIIPRLDDQTTDHLEFLLTTATLRLSTGKTPHIALISESPRLSPAEAHEYRQKHLSPPRGADVFSELKTLLLTYGYRVSYVNPRTPHLPPQTDLVIWMQPRRDASPMIALLSQHLARGGRAIVALQHYNIQQRQYSGGDFETVYWPQPQYQDLNRYLEPLGIPQAREVLMDQTRSRLALETQIYRRAVREYDAQEVALPFLIRAVPPHFDTTLPIARQLGDQLFIWGNRFVPDPHRLQMYNLTVTPLISTSNRTWAYHWSGGWLPKTAFSPDSLLLSHQSLALLVTGTFPLAEFNASSPTLTHPMPNPQGHLLLIGSSEMFKNEYLYAPGFQHEQFLLNAVAYLTHGPQFADLQARRKIAPGFSYLSPDQKILWRVLVVGLGPLSFGLYVFFRYIKKRPW
;
A
#
# COMPACT_ATOMS: atom_id res chain seq x y z
N MET A 1 -23.26 -61.12 -8.43
CA MET A 1 -23.64 -59.81 -7.85
C MET A 1 -22.43 -58.99 -7.34
N ASP A 2 -21.19 -59.38 -7.68
CA ASP A 2 -19.93 -58.78 -7.16
C ASP A 2 -19.32 -57.64 -7.99
N ASN A 3 -19.85 -57.34 -9.18
CA ASN A 3 -19.22 -56.35 -10.09
C ASN A 3 -19.82 -54.94 -10.02
N TRP A 4 -20.91 -54.73 -9.27
CA TRP A 4 -21.59 -53.43 -9.17
C TRP A 4 -20.86 -52.39 -8.31
N ILE A 5 -19.94 -52.81 -7.43
CA ILE A 5 -19.20 -51.90 -6.53
C ILE A 5 -17.84 -51.51 -7.11
N LYS A 6 -17.26 -52.31 -8.02
CA LYS A 6 -15.92 -52.07 -8.59
C LYS A 6 -15.88 -50.88 -9.56
N ILE A 7 -16.98 -50.60 -10.27
CA ILE A 7 -17.05 -49.58 -11.31
C ILE A 7 -17.13 -48.13 -10.77
N PRO A 8 -18.00 -47.80 -9.79
CA PRO A 8 -17.95 -46.47 -9.18
C PRO A 8 -16.66 -46.25 -8.38
N LEU A 9 -16.05 -47.32 -7.87
CA LEU A 9 -14.76 -47.29 -7.18
C LEU A 9 -13.61 -46.91 -8.12
N VAL A 10 -13.54 -47.51 -9.31
CA VAL A 10 -12.55 -47.18 -10.34
C VAL A 10 -12.79 -45.78 -10.91
N PHE A 11 -14.05 -45.36 -11.06
CA PHE A 11 -14.40 -44.03 -11.55
C PHE A 11 -14.05 -42.92 -10.53
N LEU A 12 -14.32 -43.14 -9.23
CA LEU A 12 -13.88 -42.24 -8.16
C LEU A 12 -12.35 -42.23 -8.01
N PHE A 13 -11.69 -43.37 -8.18
CA PHE A 13 -10.23 -43.46 -8.14
C PHE A 13 -9.58 -42.73 -9.33
N LEU A 14 -10.17 -42.81 -10.54
CA LEU A 14 -9.74 -42.06 -11.72
C LEU A 14 -9.99 -40.56 -11.57
N ILE A 15 -11.13 -40.13 -11.00
CA ILE A 15 -11.38 -38.71 -10.71
C ILE A 15 -10.40 -38.20 -9.66
N ALA A 16 -10.12 -38.99 -8.61
CA ALA A 16 -9.11 -38.65 -7.61
C ALA A 16 -7.70 -38.60 -8.21
N LEU A 17 -7.37 -39.52 -9.13
CA LEU A 17 -6.09 -39.54 -9.85
C LEU A 17 -5.96 -38.32 -10.78
N VAL A 18 -7.02 -37.93 -11.49
CA VAL A 18 -7.04 -36.73 -12.36
C VAL A 18 -6.95 -35.44 -11.54
N PHE A 19 -7.62 -35.36 -10.39
CA PHE A 19 -7.45 -34.25 -9.46
C PHE A 19 -6.04 -34.23 -8.87
N TYR A 20 -5.46 -35.40 -8.57
CA TYR A 20 -4.13 -35.54 -8.00
C TYR A 20 -3.03 -35.22 -9.03
N THR A 21 -3.16 -35.64 -10.29
CA THR A 21 -2.25 -35.30 -11.38
C THR A 21 -2.41 -33.84 -11.82
N GLY A 22 -3.62 -33.30 -11.85
CA GLY A 22 -3.86 -31.87 -12.06
C GLY A 22 -3.20 -31.01 -10.99
N ARG A 23 -3.27 -31.43 -9.72
CA ARG A 23 -2.62 -30.74 -8.59
C ARG A 23 -1.11 -30.95 -8.56
N LEU A 24 -0.60 -32.09 -9.02
CA LEU A 24 0.84 -32.34 -9.23
C LEU A 24 1.40 -31.51 -10.40
N LEU A 25 0.63 -31.32 -11.46
CA LEU A 25 0.97 -30.45 -12.59
C LEU A 25 0.90 -28.96 -12.22
N GLU A 26 0.01 -28.56 -11.31
CA GLU A 26 0.03 -27.21 -10.69
C GLU A 26 1.23 -27.01 -9.75
N ASN A 27 1.64 -28.04 -9.01
CA ASN A 27 2.81 -27.99 -8.11
C ASN A 27 4.15 -28.07 -8.85
N GLN A 28 4.18 -28.62 -10.06
CA GLN A 28 5.28 -28.39 -11.00
C GLN A 28 5.05 -27.03 -11.65
N GLY A 29 5.31 -25.98 -10.86
CA GLY A 29 5.07 -24.59 -11.23
C GLY A 29 5.40 -24.36 -12.69
N THR A 30 4.39 -23.87 -13.43
CA THR A 30 4.42 -23.60 -14.87
C THR A 30 5.79 -23.08 -15.28
N GLY A 31 6.63 -23.99 -15.74
CA GLY A 31 7.94 -23.67 -16.30
C GLY A 31 7.66 -22.93 -17.59
N HIS A 32 7.68 -21.62 -17.54
CA HIS A 32 7.62 -20.78 -18.72
C HIS A 32 8.79 -21.17 -19.65
N LEU A 33 8.45 -21.94 -20.68
CA LEU A 33 9.32 -22.52 -21.72
C LEU A 33 9.85 -21.47 -22.71
N TYR A 34 10.28 -20.29 -22.26
CA TYR A 34 10.76 -19.24 -23.17
C TYR A 34 12.25 -19.34 -23.50
N LEU A 35 13.07 -19.96 -22.64
CA LEU A 35 14.51 -20.11 -22.88
C LEU A 35 14.92 -21.39 -23.62
N THR A 36 13.97 -22.16 -24.14
CA THR A 36 14.25 -23.25 -25.10
C THR A 36 14.26 -22.79 -26.56
N ALA A 37 13.96 -21.52 -26.84
CA ALA A 37 14.03 -20.95 -28.18
C ALA A 37 15.48 -20.74 -28.66
N ALA A 38 15.70 -20.78 -29.97
CA ALA A 38 16.97 -20.44 -30.61
C ALA A 38 17.31 -18.94 -30.42
N LEU A 39 18.61 -18.61 -30.38
CA LEU A 39 19.08 -17.22 -30.30
C LEU A 39 18.56 -16.40 -31.49
N SER A 40 18.27 -15.11 -31.28
CA SER A 40 17.79 -14.24 -32.36
C SER A 40 18.82 -14.10 -33.50
N PRO A 41 18.40 -13.92 -34.76
CA PRO A 41 19.31 -13.75 -35.90
C PRO A 41 20.33 -12.61 -35.71
N ASP A 42 19.89 -11.51 -35.10
CA ASP A 42 20.74 -10.35 -34.79
C ASP A 42 21.87 -10.72 -33.82
N SER A 43 21.55 -11.49 -32.77
CA SER A 43 22.53 -11.99 -31.81
C SER A 43 23.50 -12.97 -32.48
N GLN A 44 23.00 -13.94 -33.25
CA GLN A 44 23.85 -14.91 -33.96
C GLN A 44 24.86 -14.21 -34.87
N THR A 45 24.41 -13.20 -35.63
CA THR A 45 25.27 -12.43 -36.53
C THR A 45 26.34 -11.63 -35.77
N PHE A 46 25.99 -11.06 -34.61
CA PHE A 46 26.93 -10.31 -33.79
C PHE A 46 27.99 -11.22 -33.14
N TYR A 47 27.56 -12.30 -32.48
CA TYR A 47 28.47 -13.17 -31.73
C TYR A 47 29.43 -13.97 -32.62
N THR A 48 29.04 -14.30 -33.85
CA THR A 48 29.93 -14.93 -34.84
C THR A 48 31.01 -13.99 -35.38
N LYS A 49 30.82 -12.67 -35.24
CA LYS A 49 31.74 -11.63 -35.72
C LYS A 49 32.40 -10.85 -34.57
N LEU A 50 32.55 -11.45 -33.40
CA LEU A 50 33.23 -10.81 -32.27
C LEU A 50 34.68 -10.46 -32.64
N GLU A 51 35.05 -9.21 -32.40
CA GLU A 51 36.39 -8.69 -32.70
C GLU A 51 37.40 -9.05 -31.59
N ALA A 52 36.91 -9.22 -30.35
CA ALA A 52 37.70 -9.51 -29.15
C ALA A 52 37.15 -10.73 -28.38
N PRO A 53 37.95 -11.36 -27.50
CA PRO A 53 37.45 -12.43 -26.64
C PRO A 53 36.42 -11.90 -25.62
N LEU A 54 35.39 -12.71 -25.36
CA LEU A 54 34.29 -12.44 -24.43
C LEU A 54 34.33 -13.47 -23.30
N SER A 55 34.48 -13.01 -22.05
CA SER A 55 34.41 -13.85 -20.85
C SER A 55 33.17 -13.50 -20.01
N LEU A 56 32.36 -14.52 -19.73
CA LEU A 56 31.09 -14.40 -19.01
C LEU A 56 31.16 -15.16 -17.68
N THR A 57 31.11 -14.45 -16.56
CA THR A 57 31.13 -15.08 -15.24
C THR A 57 29.77 -14.95 -14.55
N TYR A 58 29.07 -16.08 -14.34
CA TYR A 58 27.78 -16.11 -13.66
C TYR A 58 27.94 -16.51 -12.19
N ILE A 59 27.60 -15.60 -11.28
CA ILE A 59 27.63 -15.82 -9.83
C ILE A 59 26.22 -16.24 -9.40
N ALA A 60 26.05 -17.49 -8.98
CA ALA A 60 24.71 -18.07 -8.85
C ALA A 60 24.55 -19.11 -7.74
N LYS A 61 23.54 -18.91 -6.88
CA LYS A 61 23.10 -19.90 -5.89
C LYS A 61 21.64 -19.72 -5.48
N HIS A 62 21.00 -20.82 -5.08
CA HIS A 62 19.71 -20.88 -4.38
C HIS A 62 18.46 -20.40 -5.16
N LEU A 63 18.60 -19.84 -6.37
CA LEU A 63 17.46 -19.44 -7.19
C LEU A 63 16.93 -20.57 -8.10
N LYS A 64 15.87 -21.25 -7.63
CA LYS A 64 15.15 -22.24 -8.45
C LYS A 64 14.57 -21.59 -9.71
N GLY A 65 14.69 -22.26 -10.84
CA GLY A 65 14.12 -21.81 -12.11
C GLY A 65 14.92 -20.76 -12.88
N VAL A 66 16.04 -20.24 -12.35
CA VAL A 66 16.89 -19.23 -13.04
C VAL A 66 18.27 -19.77 -13.41
N LYS A 67 18.92 -20.51 -12.49
CA LYS A 67 20.30 -21.00 -12.71
C LYS A 67 20.43 -21.82 -13.99
N THR A 68 19.58 -22.84 -14.17
CA THR A 68 19.64 -23.75 -15.33
C THR A 68 19.35 -23.03 -16.65
N PRO A 69 18.30 -22.18 -16.77
CA PRO A 69 18.09 -21.41 -17.98
C PRO A 69 19.25 -20.47 -18.35
N VAL A 70 19.87 -19.79 -17.38
CA VAL A 70 21.04 -18.92 -17.64
C VAL A 70 22.23 -19.76 -18.08
N GLN A 71 22.51 -20.89 -17.41
CA GLN A 71 23.60 -21.79 -17.81
C GLN A 71 23.42 -22.32 -19.23
N ASN A 72 22.20 -22.74 -19.59
CA ASN A 72 21.88 -23.21 -20.95
C ASN A 72 22.04 -22.08 -21.98
N PHE A 73 21.68 -20.85 -21.62
CA PHE A 73 21.90 -19.67 -22.46
C PHE A 73 23.40 -19.42 -22.72
N LEU A 74 24.23 -19.42 -21.67
CA LEU A 74 25.68 -19.23 -21.78
C LEU A 74 26.35 -20.36 -22.59
N ALA A 75 25.93 -21.60 -22.39
CA ALA A 75 26.41 -22.74 -23.16
C ALA A 75 26.13 -22.60 -24.66
N ARG A 76 24.95 -22.07 -25.03
CA ARG A 76 24.62 -21.78 -26.43
C ARG A 76 25.46 -20.66 -27.03
N LEU A 77 25.76 -19.60 -26.25
CA LEU A 77 26.68 -18.56 -26.71
C LEU A 77 28.07 -19.14 -26.99
N LYS A 78 28.61 -19.97 -26.09
CA LYS A 78 29.88 -20.66 -26.30
C LYS A 78 29.86 -21.56 -27.54
N ALA A 79 28.76 -22.26 -27.80
CA ALA A 79 28.62 -23.10 -28.99
C ALA A 79 28.63 -22.29 -30.31
N LEU A 80 28.23 -21.02 -30.30
CA LEU A 80 28.26 -20.15 -31.49
C LEU A 80 29.67 -19.71 -31.88
N ALA A 81 30.53 -19.42 -30.90
CA ALA A 81 31.91 -18.99 -31.13
C ALA A 81 32.86 -19.61 -30.09
N PRO A 82 33.20 -20.91 -30.24
CA PRO A 82 33.94 -21.68 -29.23
C PRO A 82 35.30 -21.08 -28.85
N ASP A 83 35.99 -20.47 -29.82
CA ASP A 83 37.34 -19.92 -29.64
C ASP A 83 37.35 -18.48 -29.12
N ARG A 84 36.18 -17.81 -29.07
CA ARG A 84 36.06 -16.40 -28.70
C ARG A 84 35.21 -16.17 -27.45
N ILE A 85 34.34 -17.10 -27.08
CA ILE A 85 33.44 -16.97 -25.94
C ILE A 85 33.76 -18.04 -24.91
N ASP A 86 34.10 -17.60 -23.70
CA ASP A 86 34.20 -18.49 -22.54
C ASP A 86 33.23 -18.08 -21.44
N TYR A 87 32.79 -19.07 -20.65
CA TYR A 87 31.94 -18.80 -19.50
C TYR A 87 32.29 -19.69 -18.32
N ARG A 88 32.09 -19.15 -17.11
CA ARG A 88 32.27 -19.89 -15.85
C ARG A 88 31.13 -19.57 -14.89
N ILE A 89 30.82 -20.54 -14.03
CA ILE A 89 29.82 -20.39 -12.97
C ILE A 89 30.56 -20.43 -11.63
N VAL A 90 30.37 -19.41 -10.81
CA VAL A 90 31.04 -19.24 -9.52
C VAL A 90 30.01 -19.42 -8.40
N ASP A 91 30.33 -20.29 -7.43
CA ASP A 91 29.52 -20.46 -6.21
C ASP A 91 30.02 -19.48 -5.13
N PRO A 92 29.22 -18.48 -4.74
CA PRO A 92 29.61 -17.45 -3.77
C PRO A 92 29.69 -17.94 -2.32
N ASP A 93 29.33 -19.20 -2.02
CA ASP A 93 29.57 -19.78 -0.69
C ASP A 93 30.93 -20.47 -0.58
N SER A 94 31.65 -20.64 -1.70
CA SER A 94 33.09 -20.94 -1.64
C SER A 94 33.87 -19.67 -1.33
N GLU A 95 34.90 -19.75 -0.47
CA GLU A 95 35.82 -18.63 -0.19
C GLU A 95 36.31 -17.88 -1.46
N PRO A 96 36.87 -18.56 -2.49
CA PRO A 96 37.31 -17.86 -3.70
C PRO A 96 36.15 -17.25 -4.48
N GLY A 97 34.97 -17.89 -4.47
CA GLY A 97 33.79 -17.36 -5.16
C GLY A 97 33.18 -16.14 -4.46
N ARG A 98 33.22 -16.11 -3.12
CA ARG A 98 32.80 -14.97 -2.31
C ARG A 98 33.71 -13.77 -2.55
N ALA A 99 35.03 -13.97 -2.48
CA ALA A 99 36.03 -12.93 -2.75
C ALA A 99 35.83 -12.32 -4.15
N TYR A 100 35.62 -13.17 -5.17
CA TYR A 100 35.33 -12.69 -6.53
C TYR A 100 34.01 -11.89 -6.61
N ALA A 101 32.94 -12.35 -5.97
CA ALA A 101 31.67 -11.63 -5.99
C ALA A 101 31.78 -10.24 -5.36
N ILE A 102 32.55 -10.11 -4.28
CA ILE A 102 32.82 -8.84 -3.59
C ILE A 102 33.65 -7.90 -4.45
N GLU A 103 34.75 -8.40 -5.04
CA GLU A 103 35.61 -7.64 -5.95
C GLU A 103 34.78 -7.04 -7.09
N LYS A 104 33.88 -7.84 -7.67
CA LYS A 104 32.98 -7.42 -8.76
C LYS A 104 31.74 -6.68 -8.28
N LYS A 105 31.61 -6.40 -6.98
CA LYS A 105 30.49 -5.67 -6.35
C LYS A 105 29.12 -6.31 -6.60
N ALA A 106 29.06 -7.63 -6.75
CA ALA A 106 27.83 -8.39 -6.86
C ALA A 106 27.22 -8.58 -5.46
N ALA A 107 26.02 -8.02 -5.24
CA ALA A 107 25.31 -8.15 -3.97
C ALA A 107 24.25 -9.28 -4.02
N PRO A 108 24.07 -10.06 -2.93
CA PRO A 108 22.95 -10.98 -2.80
C PRO A 108 21.66 -10.22 -2.51
N PHE A 109 20.53 -10.88 -2.74
CA PHE A 109 19.19 -10.35 -2.43
C PHE A 109 18.32 -11.44 -1.82
N HIS A 110 17.35 -11.05 -1.00
CA HIS A 110 16.42 -11.99 -0.38
C HIS A 110 15.21 -12.23 -1.28
N VAL A 111 14.81 -13.49 -1.38
CA VAL A 111 13.54 -13.89 -2.00
C VAL A 111 12.68 -14.65 -1.02
N ARG A 112 11.38 -14.63 -1.27
CA ARG A 112 10.40 -15.42 -0.53
C ARG A 112 10.69 -16.91 -0.71
N ASP A 113 10.79 -17.62 0.40
CA ASP A 113 10.74 -19.08 0.43
C ASP A 113 9.48 -19.54 1.20
N ILE A 114 8.84 -20.59 0.71
CA ILE A 114 7.71 -21.23 1.38
C ILE A 114 8.16 -22.64 1.73
N GLN A 115 8.66 -22.81 2.95
CA GLN A 115 8.99 -24.13 3.47
C GLN A 115 7.88 -24.58 4.43
N ARG A 116 7.24 -25.72 4.13
CA ARG A 116 6.27 -26.39 5.02
C ARG A 116 5.09 -25.50 5.47
N ASP A 117 4.54 -24.73 4.52
CA ASP A 117 3.45 -23.75 4.72
C ASP A 117 3.83 -22.59 5.67
N GLU A 118 5.14 -22.36 5.89
CA GLU A 118 5.67 -21.23 6.65
C GLU A 118 6.33 -20.23 5.70
N HIS A 119 6.22 -18.96 6.07
CA HIS A 119 6.88 -17.88 5.36
C HIS A 119 8.33 -17.80 5.85
N GLY A 120 9.28 -18.03 4.94
CA GLY A 120 10.71 -17.87 5.17
C GLY A 120 11.33 -16.92 4.15
N GLU A 121 12.60 -16.62 4.36
CA GLU A 121 13.44 -15.90 3.42
C GLU A 121 14.65 -16.77 3.06
N GLN A 122 15.11 -16.64 1.82
CA GLN A 122 16.32 -17.30 1.34
C GLN A 122 17.22 -16.27 0.68
N THR A 123 18.46 -16.19 1.12
CA THR A 123 19.51 -15.40 0.47
C THR A 123 19.84 -16.01 -0.89
N VAL A 124 19.72 -15.21 -1.94
CA VAL A 124 19.97 -15.63 -3.32
C VAL A 124 21.08 -14.80 -3.92
N TRP A 125 21.92 -15.49 -4.70
CA TRP A 125 22.94 -14.88 -5.55
C TRP A 125 22.58 -15.15 -7.01
N SER A 126 22.52 -14.10 -7.82
CA SER A 126 22.31 -14.23 -9.26
C SER A 126 22.77 -12.94 -9.96
N SER A 127 24.01 -12.94 -10.47
CA SER A 127 24.60 -11.80 -11.17
C SER A 127 25.52 -12.28 -12.29
N LEU A 128 25.60 -11.54 -13.40
CA LEU A 128 26.45 -11.85 -14.55
C LEU A 128 27.50 -10.76 -14.75
N VAL A 129 28.78 -11.13 -14.74
CA VAL A 129 29.91 -10.25 -15.06
C VAL A 129 30.33 -10.49 -16.51
N ILE A 130 30.52 -9.43 -17.27
CA ILE A 130 30.90 -9.43 -18.68
C ILE A 130 32.25 -8.74 -18.82
N ALA A 131 33.23 -9.44 -19.39
CA ALA A 131 34.51 -8.88 -19.79
C ALA A 131 34.68 -9.07 -21.31
N TYR A 132 34.94 -8.00 -22.05
CA TYR A 132 35.04 -8.02 -23.51
C TYR A 132 36.26 -7.23 -23.96
N GLY A 133 37.29 -7.91 -24.47
CA GLY A 133 38.57 -7.29 -24.82
C GLY A 133 39.14 -6.43 -23.68
N ASP A 134 39.60 -5.22 -24.01
CA ASP A 134 40.13 -4.24 -23.05
C ASP A 134 39.07 -3.26 -22.52
N HIS A 135 37.78 -3.52 -22.78
CA HIS A 135 36.70 -2.68 -22.29
C HIS A 135 36.48 -2.89 -20.78
N PRO A 136 35.98 -1.87 -20.05
CA PRO A 136 35.68 -2.01 -18.63
C PRO A 136 34.65 -3.12 -18.40
N GLU A 137 34.89 -3.95 -17.38
CA GLU A 137 33.97 -5.03 -17.02
C GLU A 137 32.59 -4.46 -16.64
N ILE A 138 31.55 -5.15 -17.11
CA ILE A 138 30.15 -4.77 -16.88
C ILE A 138 29.51 -5.81 -15.95
N LEU A 139 28.83 -5.34 -14.90
CA LEU A 139 28.04 -6.17 -14.01
C LEU A 139 26.55 -6.01 -14.34
N ILE A 140 25.87 -7.11 -14.65
CA ILE A 140 24.41 -7.21 -14.66
C ILE A 140 23.98 -7.86 -13.32
N PRO A 141 23.52 -7.06 -12.35
CA PRO A 141 23.13 -7.61 -11.05
C PRO A 141 21.70 -8.14 -11.06
N ARG A 142 21.40 -9.04 -10.11
CA ARG A 142 20.05 -9.50 -9.75
C ARG A 142 19.27 -10.06 -10.94
N ILE A 143 19.80 -11.09 -11.58
CA ILE A 143 19.07 -11.80 -12.64
C ILE A 143 18.00 -12.68 -11.99
N THR A 144 16.75 -12.33 -12.21
CA THR A 144 15.54 -13.02 -11.72
C THR A 144 14.79 -13.69 -12.87
N SER A 145 13.73 -14.44 -12.54
CA SER A 145 12.87 -15.07 -13.53
C SER A 145 12.24 -14.08 -14.52
N SER A 146 11.98 -12.83 -14.11
CA SER A 146 11.45 -11.78 -15.00
C SER A 146 12.49 -11.24 -15.98
N ASP A 147 13.78 -11.40 -15.71
CA ASP A 147 14.85 -10.91 -16.60
C ASP A 147 15.21 -11.91 -17.69
N LEU A 148 14.91 -13.20 -17.47
CA LEU A 148 15.22 -14.30 -18.37
C LEU A 148 14.78 -14.09 -19.82
N PRO A 149 13.57 -13.58 -20.13
CA PRO A 149 13.15 -13.36 -21.52
C PRO A 149 13.96 -12.27 -22.25
N TYR A 150 14.61 -11.38 -21.49
CA TYR A 150 15.26 -10.17 -22.02
C TYR A 150 16.79 -10.24 -21.94
N LEU A 151 17.34 -11.25 -21.26
CA LEU A 151 18.76 -11.38 -20.97
C LEU A 151 19.63 -11.39 -22.24
N GLU A 152 19.18 -12.04 -23.31
CA GLU A 152 19.89 -12.06 -24.60
C GLU A 152 20.07 -10.65 -25.17
N HIS A 153 18.97 -9.93 -25.33
CA HIS A 153 19.00 -8.58 -25.88
C HIS A 153 19.72 -7.59 -24.96
N LEU A 154 19.59 -7.77 -23.65
CA LEU A 154 20.31 -6.95 -22.68
C LEU A 154 21.83 -7.18 -22.78
N LEU A 155 22.29 -8.43 -22.88
CA LEU A 155 23.71 -8.74 -23.07
C LEU A 155 24.24 -8.14 -24.39
N LEU A 156 23.50 -8.32 -25.48
CA LEU A 156 23.85 -7.74 -26.79
C LEU A 156 23.94 -6.22 -26.73
N ALA A 157 23.01 -5.55 -26.04
CA ALA A 157 23.00 -4.10 -25.88
C ALA A 157 24.22 -3.60 -25.11
N HIS A 158 24.63 -4.28 -24.03
CA HIS A 158 25.84 -3.94 -23.27
C HIS A 158 27.12 -4.15 -24.08
N LEU A 159 27.17 -5.14 -24.99
CA LEU A 159 28.33 -5.38 -25.84
C LEU A 159 28.46 -4.40 -27.02
N LYS A 160 27.34 -3.85 -27.50
CA LYS A 160 27.32 -2.81 -28.55
C LYS A 160 27.58 -1.39 -28.00
N ALA A 161 27.30 -1.17 -26.72
CA ALA A 161 27.41 0.14 -26.09
C ALA A 161 28.82 0.78 -26.12
N PRO A 162 29.94 0.04 -25.94
CA PRO A 162 31.29 0.61 -25.97
C PRO A 162 31.67 1.21 -27.33
N THR A 163 31.08 0.72 -28.42
CA THR A 163 31.34 1.17 -29.80
C THR A 163 30.47 2.36 -30.20
N HIS A 164 29.27 2.49 -29.62
CA HIS A 164 28.36 3.62 -29.81
C HIS A 164 27.62 3.92 -28.50
N LEU A 165 28.07 4.92 -27.72
CA LEU A 165 27.26 5.39 -26.60
C LEU A 165 25.97 6.03 -27.15
N PRO A 166 24.78 5.45 -26.88
CA PRO A 166 23.55 6.04 -27.35
C PRO A 166 23.33 7.38 -26.66
N ARG A 167 23.21 8.47 -27.44
CA ARG A 167 22.65 9.72 -26.91
C ARG A 167 21.18 9.48 -26.54
N PRO A 168 20.73 9.92 -25.36
CA PRO A 168 19.34 9.77 -24.98
C PRO A 168 18.46 10.65 -25.86
N VAL A 169 17.30 10.13 -26.25
CA VAL A 169 16.26 10.91 -26.95
C VAL A 169 15.26 11.41 -25.93
N ILE A 170 15.12 12.73 -25.82
CA ILE A 170 14.27 13.40 -24.84
C ILE A 170 13.03 13.94 -25.56
N ALA A 171 11.89 13.29 -25.31
CA ALA A 171 10.61 13.73 -25.82
C ALA A 171 10.02 14.84 -24.95
N ILE A 172 9.56 15.93 -25.56
CA ILE A 172 8.97 17.06 -24.84
C ILE A 172 7.58 17.36 -25.40
N SER A 173 6.57 17.30 -24.54
CA SER A 173 5.22 17.83 -24.77
C SER A 173 5.00 18.98 -23.79
N ALA A 174 5.21 20.20 -24.27
CA ALA A 174 5.12 21.42 -23.46
C ALA A 174 4.67 22.62 -24.30
N PRO A 175 3.89 23.57 -23.72
CA PRO A 175 3.58 24.85 -24.37
C PRO A 175 4.83 25.72 -24.66
N GLN A 176 4.68 26.76 -25.49
CA GLN A 176 5.80 27.62 -25.91
C GLN A 176 6.52 28.34 -24.75
N GLN A 177 5.85 28.54 -23.62
CA GLN A 177 6.38 29.20 -22.42
C GLN A 177 7.53 28.45 -21.70
N PHE A 178 7.91 27.27 -22.18
CA PHE A 178 9.00 26.44 -21.64
C PHE A 178 10.29 26.48 -22.50
N GLY A 179 10.41 27.43 -23.43
CA GLY A 179 11.52 27.47 -24.39
C GLY A 179 12.97 27.53 -23.84
N LEU A 180 13.21 28.09 -22.65
CA LEU A 180 14.56 28.05 -22.04
C LEU A 180 14.88 26.66 -21.48
N PHE A 181 13.87 26.01 -20.90
CA PHE A 181 13.96 24.64 -20.39
C PHE A 181 14.27 23.65 -21.52
N THR A 182 13.57 23.74 -22.65
CA THR A 182 13.81 22.86 -23.81
C THR A 182 15.24 22.99 -24.34
N LYS A 183 15.76 24.22 -24.47
CA LYS A 183 17.16 24.46 -24.85
C LYS A 183 18.17 23.84 -23.88
N PHE A 184 17.88 23.87 -22.59
CA PHE A 184 18.76 23.29 -21.57
C PHE A 184 18.78 21.76 -21.63
N LEU A 185 17.65 21.12 -21.94
CA LEU A 185 17.58 19.67 -22.15
C LEU A 185 18.44 19.18 -23.31
N GLY A 186 18.61 20.00 -24.36
CA GLY A 186 19.46 19.67 -25.51
C GLY A 186 20.94 19.48 -25.18
N GLN A 187 21.37 19.87 -23.98
CA GLN A 187 22.73 19.58 -23.48
C GLN A 187 22.91 18.11 -23.06
N TRP A 188 21.81 17.38 -22.83
CA TRP A 188 21.81 16.01 -22.32
C TRP A 188 21.57 14.96 -23.39
N GLY A 189 20.91 15.34 -24.49
CA GLY A 189 20.49 14.41 -25.53
C GLY A 189 19.75 15.08 -26.68
N ASP A 190 19.33 14.27 -27.64
CA ASP A 190 18.60 14.74 -28.82
C ASP A 190 17.14 15.01 -28.44
N ILE A 191 16.62 16.17 -28.84
CA ILE A 191 15.25 16.60 -28.48
C ILE A 191 14.29 16.15 -29.57
N ALA A 192 13.21 15.48 -29.16
CA ALA A 192 12.07 15.17 -30.00
C ALA A 192 10.81 15.88 -29.48
N LEU A 193 10.03 16.49 -30.37
CA LEU A 193 8.74 17.06 -29.99
C LEU A 193 7.70 15.95 -29.91
N ALA A 194 6.95 15.91 -28.81
CA ALA A 194 5.84 14.99 -28.60
C ALA A 194 4.53 15.77 -28.48
N ASP A 195 3.46 15.18 -28.98
CA ASP A 195 2.11 15.69 -28.78
C ASP A 195 1.38 14.82 -27.74
N SER A 196 0.29 15.32 -27.19
CA SER A 196 -0.50 14.63 -26.16
C SER A 196 -1.06 13.27 -26.62
N ASN A 197 -1.08 13.02 -27.93
CA ASN A 197 -1.56 11.77 -28.52
C ASN A 197 -0.45 10.88 -29.11
N THR A 198 0.77 11.39 -29.29
CA THR A 198 1.84 10.66 -29.99
C THR A 198 3.20 10.94 -29.35
N ILE A 199 3.84 9.88 -28.85
CA ILE A 199 5.20 9.91 -28.33
C ILE A 199 6.13 9.25 -29.36
N PRO A 200 7.30 9.85 -29.69
CA PRO A 200 8.29 9.26 -30.57
C PRO A 200 8.68 7.82 -30.17
N PRO A 201 8.86 6.90 -31.14
CA PRO A 201 9.13 5.49 -30.87
C PRO A 201 10.54 5.22 -30.30
N ASP A 202 11.43 6.20 -30.34
CA ASP A 202 12.81 6.18 -29.89
C ASP A 202 13.05 6.97 -28.59
N ALA A 203 12.03 7.64 -28.06
CA ALA A 203 12.15 8.43 -26.82
C ALA A 203 12.51 7.57 -25.60
N ASP A 204 13.52 8.01 -24.83
CA ASP A 204 13.97 7.37 -23.57
C ASP A 204 13.36 8.05 -22.34
N VAL A 205 13.33 9.39 -22.35
CA VAL A 205 12.78 10.24 -21.27
C VAL A 205 11.73 11.17 -21.86
N ILE A 206 10.56 11.24 -21.23
CA ILE A 206 9.42 12.03 -21.72
C ILE A 206 9.07 13.09 -20.68
N PHE A 207 9.08 14.36 -21.06
CA PHE A 207 8.56 15.46 -20.27
C PHE A 207 7.18 15.86 -20.78
N TRP A 208 6.17 15.78 -19.92
CA TRP A 208 4.81 16.22 -20.21
C TRP A 208 4.44 17.34 -19.24
N LEU A 209 4.48 18.57 -19.75
CA LEU A 209 4.25 19.80 -18.98
C LEU A 209 2.90 20.40 -19.35
N ASP A 210 2.07 20.68 -18.35
CA ASP A 210 0.73 21.27 -18.49
C ASP A 210 -0.14 20.57 -19.56
N PRO A 211 -0.43 19.27 -19.36
CA PRO A 211 -1.18 18.48 -20.33
C PRO A 211 -2.59 19.04 -20.55
N THR A 212 -2.95 19.24 -21.82
CA THR A 212 -4.27 19.75 -22.22
C THR A 212 -5.28 18.64 -22.52
N SER A 213 -4.81 17.42 -22.82
CA SER A 213 -5.66 16.23 -23.01
C SER A 213 -5.20 15.03 -22.16
N ALA A 214 -6.16 14.17 -21.79
CA ALA A 214 -5.94 13.06 -20.87
C ALA A 214 -5.90 11.71 -21.59
N ASN A 215 -4.87 11.47 -22.41
CA ASN A 215 -4.70 10.19 -23.09
C ASN A 215 -3.86 9.22 -22.23
N SER A 216 -4.52 8.50 -21.33
CA SER A 216 -3.87 7.54 -20.43
C SER A 216 -3.22 6.36 -21.18
N SER A 217 -3.70 6.01 -22.37
CA SER A 217 -3.14 4.89 -23.16
C SER A 217 -1.72 5.19 -23.67
N VAL A 218 -1.45 6.43 -24.04
CA VAL A 218 -0.14 6.89 -24.51
C VAL A 218 0.87 6.85 -23.38
N LEU A 219 0.47 7.33 -22.20
CA LEU A 219 1.28 7.25 -20.97
C LEU A 219 1.60 5.80 -20.62
N GLN A 220 0.57 4.94 -20.57
CA GLN A 220 0.73 3.54 -20.20
C GLN A 220 1.64 2.79 -21.17
N ASN A 221 1.47 3.00 -22.48
CA ASN A 221 2.33 2.41 -23.52
C ASN A 221 3.80 2.84 -23.37
N ALA A 222 4.06 4.11 -23.04
CA ALA A 222 5.42 4.58 -22.78
C ALA A 222 6.05 3.87 -21.56
N ILE A 223 5.28 3.72 -20.48
CA ILE A 223 5.73 3.06 -19.25
C ILE A 223 5.94 1.55 -19.48
N ASP A 224 5.04 0.89 -20.20
CA ASP A 224 5.15 -0.53 -20.54
C ASP A 224 6.38 -0.82 -21.41
N LYS A 225 6.83 0.16 -22.20
CA LYS A 225 8.10 0.13 -22.94
C LYS A 225 9.33 0.43 -22.09
N GLY A 226 9.18 0.71 -20.80
CA GLY A 226 10.30 0.98 -19.89
C GLY A 226 10.79 2.42 -19.86
N ARG A 227 10.03 3.36 -20.43
CA ARG A 227 10.45 4.77 -20.55
C ARG A 227 10.15 5.55 -19.28
N THR A 228 11.02 6.49 -18.96
CA THR A 228 10.81 7.35 -17.80
C THR A 228 9.96 8.56 -18.19
N VAL A 229 8.94 8.88 -17.39
CA VAL A 229 8.02 9.98 -17.67
C VAL A 229 8.04 11.01 -16.54
N VAL A 230 8.20 12.28 -16.88
CA VAL A 230 8.08 13.42 -15.98
C VAL A 230 6.77 14.15 -16.27
N LEU A 231 5.82 14.06 -15.35
CA LEU A 231 4.54 14.76 -15.40
C LEU A 231 4.62 15.98 -14.50
N ALA A 232 4.38 17.17 -15.06
CA ALA A 232 4.29 18.39 -14.25
C ALA A 232 3.07 19.21 -14.68
N GLY A 233 2.21 19.52 -13.73
CA GLY A 233 0.98 20.25 -13.97
C GLY A 233 0.24 20.52 -12.67
N SER A 234 -0.85 21.28 -12.75
CA SER A 234 -1.65 21.67 -11.59
C SER A 234 -3.15 21.55 -11.90
N PRO A 235 -4.01 21.29 -10.89
CA PRO A 235 -5.46 21.36 -11.05
C PRO A 235 -5.96 22.79 -11.30
N TYR A 236 -5.11 23.81 -11.17
CA TYR A 236 -5.45 25.19 -11.53
C TYR A 236 -4.23 25.98 -12.01
N PHE A 237 -4.48 27.00 -12.82
CA PHE A 237 -3.49 28.00 -13.23
C PHE A 237 -3.86 29.36 -12.66
N ILE A 238 -2.87 30.15 -12.25
CA ILE A 238 -3.09 31.50 -11.74
C ILE A 238 -2.44 32.49 -12.70
N ASP A 239 -3.27 33.37 -13.25
CA ASP A 239 -2.83 34.48 -14.09
C ASP A 239 -2.68 35.76 -13.26
N TYR A 240 -1.76 36.63 -13.70
CA TYR A 240 -1.37 37.85 -13.00
C TYR A 240 -1.68 39.07 -13.86
N SER A 241 -2.51 39.98 -13.35
CA SER A 241 -2.82 41.25 -14.00
C SER A 241 -2.59 42.40 -13.05
N VAL A 242 -2.29 43.58 -13.60
CA VAL A 242 -2.26 44.83 -12.83
C VAL A 242 -3.54 45.58 -13.14
N ASN A 243 -4.28 45.96 -12.10
CA ASN A 243 -5.51 46.75 -12.25
C ASN A 243 -5.19 48.24 -12.51
N ASP A 244 -6.22 49.04 -12.78
CA ASP A 244 -6.06 50.47 -13.08
C ASP A 244 -5.48 51.29 -11.90
N THR A 245 -5.57 50.77 -10.68
CA THR A 245 -4.98 51.37 -9.47
C THR A 245 -3.53 50.96 -9.22
N GLY A 246 -2.95 50.10 -10.07
CA GLY A 246 -1.56 49.64 -9.97
C GLY A 246 -1.35 48.46 -9.01
N GLU A 247 -2.41 47.90 -8.43
CA GLU A 247 -2.37 46.69 -7.59
C GLU A 247 -2.38 45.42 -8.45
N VAL A 248 -1.63 44.41 -8.02
CA VAL A 248 -1.61 43.11 -8.70
C VAL A 248 -2.82 42.29 -8.27
N THR A 249 -3.57 41.83 -9.26
CA THR A 249 -4.75 41.00 -9.15
C THR A 249 -4.46 39.62 -9.75
N TYR A 250 -5.06 38.60 -9.14
CA TYR A 250 -4.91 37.20 -9.54
C TYR A 250 -6.22 36.67 -10.09
N ARG A 251 -6.14 35.75 -11.05
CA ARG A 251 -7.31 35.00 -11.52
C ARG A 251 -6.96 33.52 -11.65
N ALA A 252 -7.74 32.68 -10.98
CA ALA A 252 -7.57 31.23 -11.03
C ALA A 252 -8.42 30.61 -12.14
N TYR A 253 -7.85 29.64 -12.87
CA TYR A 253 -8.51 28.85 -13.89
C TYR A 253 -8.38 27.37 -13.57
N PHE A 254 -9.49 26.65 -13.51
CA PHE A 254 -9.49 25.22 -13.19
C PHE A 254 -9.05 24.37 -14.39
N ASN A 255 -8.24 23.35 -14.13
CA ASN A 255 -7.76 22.36 -15.09
C ASN A 255 -8.22 20.95 -14.70
N ALA A 256 -9.33 20.50 -15.27
CA ALA A 256 -9.88 19.17 -15.03
C ALA A 256 -9.04 18.03 -15.65
N THR A 257 -8.14 18.33 -16.60
CA THR A 257 -7.34 17.31 -17.29
C THR A 257 -6.31 16.69 -16.37
N TRP A 258 -5.74 17.48 -15.45
CA TRP A 258 -4.69 17.02 -14.54
C TRP A 258 -5.15 15.86 -13.64
N GLU A 259 -6.36 15.96 -13.08
CA GLU A 259 -6.94 14.87 -12.28
C GLU A 259 -7.18 13.60 -13.10
N LYS A 260 -7.62 13.73 -14.36
CA LYS A 260 -7.89 12.57 -15.24
C LYS A 260 -6.62 11.77 -15.56
N ILE A 261 -5.46 12.41 -15.63
CA ILE A 261 -4.17 11.75 -15.90
C ILE A 261 -3.64 11.03 -14.65
N LEU A 262 -3.80 11.64 -13.48
CA LEU A 262 -3.25 11.12 -12.22
C LEU A 262 -4.15 10.07 -11.54
N ALA A 263 -5.47 10.15 -11.72
CA ALA A 263 -6.42 9.24 -11.07
C ALA A 263 -6.16 7.74 -11.36
N PRO A 264 -5.82 7.31 -12.60
CA PRO A 264 -5.45 5.91 -12.86
C PRO A 264 -4.21 5.43 -12.10
N LEU A 265 -3.30 6.35 -11.76
CA LEU A 265 -2.08 6.07 -11.01
C LEU A 265 -2.31 6.01 -9.48
N GLY A 266 -3.55 6.24 -9.02
CA GLY A 266 -3.86 6.33 -7.58
C GLY A 266 -3.45 7.65 -6.92
N ILE A 267 -3.20 8.71 -7.71
CA ILE A 267 -2.87 10.05 -7.21
C ILE A 267 -4.05 10.99 -7.47
N ARG A 268 -4.43 11.78 -6.45
CA ARG A 268 -5.50 12.78 -6.54
C ARG A 268 -4.96 14.19 -6.27
N PRO A 269 -4.93 15.09 -7.27
CA PRO A 269 -4.63 16.50 -7.02
C PRO A 269 -5.80 17.19 -6.30
N GLN A 270 -5.52 18.01 -5.29
CA GLN A 270 -6.53 18.83 -4.60
C GLN A 270 -6.80 20.11 -5.40
N SER A 271 -8.07 20.42 -5.61
CA SER A 271 -8.52 21.65 -6.27
C SER A 271 -8.45 22.89 -5.38
N ASP A 272 -8.31 22.71 -4.07
CA ASP A 272 -8.21 23.81 -3.12
C ASP A 272 -6.86 24.53 -3.26
N LEU A 273 -6.88 25.86 -3.10
CA LEU A 273 -5.69 26.69 -3.18
C LEU A 273 -4.76 26.37 -2.01
N LEU A 274 -3.64 25.72 -2.31
CA LEU A 274 -2.60 25.38 -1.35
C LEU A 274 -1.72 26.60 -1.03
N MET A 275 -1.52 26.86 0.25
CA MET A 275 -0.70 27.96 0.75
C MET A 275 0.23 27.49 1.87
N ASP A 276 1.34 28.21 2.05
CA ASP A 276 2.34 27.92 3.06
C ASP A 276 2.97 29.23 3.57
N GLN A 277 3.47 29.22 4.81
CA GLN A 277 4.28 30.30 5.35
C GLN A 277 5.64 30.40 4.67
N SER A 278 6.16 29.29 4.13
CA SER A 278 7.37 29.31 3.30
C SER A 278 7.04 29.71 1.87
N GLN A 279 7.10 31.01 1.60
CA GLN A 279 6.77 31.61 0.29
C GLN A 279 8.00 32.27 -0.38
N GLY A 280 7.92 32.41 -1.70
CA GLY A 280 8.98 32.95 -2.55
C GLY A 280 8.46 33.99 -3.54
N PRO A 281 9.25 35.03 -3.89
CA PRO A 281 8.79 36.02 -4.85
C PRO A 281 8.70 35.43 -6.26
N ILE A 282 7.80 35.96 -7.08
CA ILE A 282 7.75 35.75 -8.53
C ILE A 282 7.96 37.08 -9.22
N LEU A 283 8.69 37.03 -10.34
CA LEU A 283 8.85 38.15 -11.26
C LEU A 283 7.97 37.90 -12.49
N PHE A 284 7.04 38.80 -12.78
CA PHE A 284 6.24 38.75 -14.01
C PHE A 284 6.28 40.09 -14.74
N ARG A 285 5.97 40.07 -16.03
CA ARG A 285 5.92 41.27 -16.88
C ARG A 285 4.48 41.62 -17.20
N ASP A 286 4.12 42.88 -17.02
CA ASP A 286 2.79 43.37 -17.41
C ASP A 286 2.67 43.59 -18.93
N LYS A 287 1.47 43.98 -19.38
CA LYS A 287 1.20 44.31 -20.80
C LYS A 287 2.06 45.46 -21.34
N LYS A 288 2.62 46.30 -20.46
CA LYS A 288 3.52 47.42 -20.79
C LYS A 288 5.00 47.03 -20.66
N ASN A 289 5.29 45.73 -20.52
CA ASN A 289 6.63 45.15 -20.37
C ASN A 289 7.39 45.61 -19.11
N LYS A 290 6.70 46.14 -18.10
CA LYS A 290 7.28 46.48 -16.79
C LYS A 290 7.37 45.21 -15.93
N ILE A 291 8.51 45.02 -15.26
CA ILE A 291 8.71 43.88 -14.35
C ILE A 291 8.13 44.22 -12.99
N HIS A 292 7.27 43.34 -12.48
CA HIS A 292 6.70 43.41 -11.14
C HIS A 292 7.18 42.24 -10.31
N GLN A 293 7.55 42.49 -9.05
CA GLN A 293 7.89 41.46 -8.07
C GLN A 293 6.73 41.31 -7.08
N ILE A 294 6.19 40.10 -6.97
CA ILE A 294 5.10 39.80 -6.05
C ILE A 294 5.42 38.57 -5.20
N ASN A 295 4.94 38.57 -3.96
CA ASN A 295 5.03 37.44 -3.06
C ASN A 295 3.61 37.14 -2.56
N ALA A 296 3.12 35.94 -2.83
CA ALA A 296 1.80 35.49 -2.40
C ALA A 296 1.93 34.16 -1.63
N PRO A 297 1.02 33.86 -0.69
CA PRO A 297 1.06 32.63 0.10
C PRO A 297 1.02 31.32 -0.70
N PHE A 298 0.54 31.37 -1.95
CA PHE A 298 0.51 30.23 -2.87
C PHE A 298 1.77 30.12 -3.78
N HIS A 299 2.79 30.95 -3.54
CA HIS A 299 4.11 30.89 -4.18
C HIS A 299 5.06 30.06 -3.31
N LEU A 300 4.84 28.75 -3.30
CA LEU A 300 5.46 27.85 -2.32
C LEU A 300 6.97 27.76 -2.55
N ARG A 301 7.74 28.03 -1.50
CA ARG A 301 9.20 27.89 -1.51
C ARG A 301 9.60 26.56 -0.88
N VAL A 302 9.82 25.56 -1.71
CA VAL A 302 10.22 24.21 -1.26
C VAL A 302 11.74 24.19 -1.01
N MET A 303 12.13 24.32 0.25
CA MET A 303 13.55 24.28 0.67
C MET A 303 14.12 22.86 0.59
N PRO A 304 15.46 22.67 0.46
CA PRO A 304 16.10 21.34 0.45
C PRO A 304 15.76 20.42 1.63
N GLY A 305 15.36 20.97 2.78
CA GLY A 305 14.89 20.15 3.90
C GLY A 305 13.49 19.56 3.70
N PHE A 306 12.71 20.04 2.73
CA PHE A 306 11.35 19.60 2.44
C PHE A 306 11.24 18.86 1.11
N TYR A 307 12.37 18.55 0.46
CA TYR A 307 12.40 17.57 -0.61
C TYR A 307 13.64 16.69 -0.52
N ASP A 308 13.46 15.39 -0.74
CA ASP A 308 14.51 14.38 -0.67
C ASP A 308 14.63 13.69 -2.03
N LEU A 309 15.82 13.72 -2.62
CA LEU A 309 16.14 13.04 -3.87
C LEU A 309 16.78 11.67 -3.56
N LYS A 310 16.23 10.97 -2.58
CA LYS A 310 16.61 9.61 -2.22
C LYS A 310 16.48 8.70 -3.45
N GLY A 311 17.54 7.95 -3.74
CA GLY A 311 17.62 7.07 -4.92
C GLY A 311 17.88 7.80 -6.24
N PHE A 312 18.27 9.08 -6.21
CA PHE A 312 18.85 9.81 -7.35
C PHE A 312 20.37 9.86 -7.22
N LEU A 313 21.07 10.10 -8.33
CA LEU A 313 22.54 10.17 -8.36
C LEU A 313 23.13 11.41 -7.68
N SER A 314 22.32 12.39 -7.30
CA SER A 314 22.76 13.59 -6.57
C SER A 314 21.71 14.01 -5.54
N PRO A 315 22.12 14.56 -4.39
CA PRO A 315 21.19 14.96 -3.33
C PRO A 315 20.45 16.26 -3.66
N ALA A 316 19.39 16.54 -2.91
CA ALA A 316 18.66 17.81 -2.93
C ALA A 316 19.58 19.01 -2.62
N ARG A 317 19.49 20.08 -3.41
CA ARG A 317 20.29 21.31 -3.27
C ARG A 317 19.50 22.54 -3.70
N GLY A 318 19.52 23.58 -2.84
CA GLY A 318 18.85 24.87 -3.06
C GLY A 318 17.30 24.82 -3.11
N ALA A 319 16.65 25.97 -3.00
CA ALA A 319 15.19 26.05 -2.96
C ALA A 319 14.57 25.88 -4.35
N LEU A 320 13.34 25.37 -4.40
CA LEU A 320 12.51 25.31 -5.60
C LEU A 320 11.25 26.18 -5.41
N ASN A 321 10.93 27.00 -6.41
CA ASN A 321 9.70 27.79 -6.44
C ASN A 321 8.55 27.02 -7.11
N PHE A 322 7.53 26.67 -6.33
CA PHE A 322 6.33 25.95 -6.73
C PHE A 322 5.14 26.91 -6.73
N VAL A 323 4.81 27.45 -7.89
CA VAL A 323 3.74 28.41 -8.09
C VAL A 323 2.47 27.67 -8.48
N SER A 324 1.34 28.09 -7.90
CA SER A 324 0.02 27.51 -8.17
C SER A 324 0.00 25.98 -8.07
N ALA A 325 0.71 25.42 -7.09
CA ALA A 325 0.78 23.98 -6.90
C ALA A 325 -0.50 23.45 -6.22
N GLY A 326 -1.06 22.35 -6.74
CA GLY A 326 -2.16 21.64 -6.09
C GLY A 326 -1.64 20.44 -5.29
N ALA A 327 -2.02 20.32 -4.01
CA ALA A 327 -1.57 19.21 -3.16
C ALA A 327 -1.87 17.84 -3.79
N LEU A 328 -0.91 16.91 -3.73
CA LEU A 328 -1.04 15.55 -4.28
C LEU A 328 -1.37 14.56 -3.16
N THR A 329 -2.62 14.11 -3.10
CA THR A 329 -3.00 13.01 -2.20
C THR A 329 -2.69 11.68 -2.88
N VAL A 330 -2.08 10.77 -2.12
CA VAL A 330 -1.65 9.45 -2.61
C VAL A 330 -2.53 8.40 -1.96
N ASP A 331 -3.34 7.70 -2.76
CA ASP A 331 -4.03 6.50 -2.29
C ASP A 331 -3.07 5.32 -2.42
N SER A 332 -2.41 4.97 -1.32
CA SER A 332 -1.38 3.92 -1.29
C SER A 332 -1.90 2.57 -1.81
N ARG A 333 -3.19 2.26 -1.61
CA ARG A 333 -3.80 1.02 -2.12
C ARG A 333 -3.93 1.09 -3.63
N ALA A 334 -4.53 2.16 -4.16
CA ALA A 334 -4.73 2.32 -5.60
C ALA A 334 -3.40 2.35 -6.37
N VAL A 335 -2.37 3.00 -5.81
CA VAL A 335 -1.01 3.04 -6.37
C VAL A 335 -0.38 1.64 -6.38
N SER A 336 -0.46 0.91 -5.27
CA SER A 336 0.08 -0.46 -5.15
C SER A 336 -0.62 -1.43 -6.10
N GLU A 337 -1.94 -1.35 -6.20
CA GLU A 337 -2.73 -2.11 -7.17
C GLU A 337 -2.38 -1.74 -8.61
N ALA A 338 -2.02 -0.47 -8.88
CA ALA A 338 -1.60 -0.02 -10.21
C ALA A 338 -0.19 -0.51 -10.59
N GLY A 339 0.44 -1.31 -9.72
CA GLY A 339 1.76 -1.85 -9.93
C GLY A 339 2.88 -0.90 -9.50
N TYR A 340 2.60 0.17 -8.76
CA TYR A 340 3.63 1.15 -8.36
C TYR A 340 3.90 1.15 -6.85
N HIS A 341 5.08 1.63 -6.49
CA HIS A 341 5.47 2.04 -5.13
C HIS A 341 5.67 3.56 -5.12
N PRO A 342 4.95 4.32 -4.27
CA PRO A 342 5.05 5.78 -4.21
C PRO A 342 6.15 6.24 -3.26
N ASP A 343 7.16 6.94 -3.78
CA ASP A 343 8.13 7.69 -3.00
C ASP A 343 7.71 9.17 -2.95
N ILE A 344 7.46 9.69 -1.74
CA ILE A 344 7.19 11.12 -1.56
C ILE A 344 8.52 11.87 -1.57
N LEU A 345 8.77 12.61 -2.64
CA LEU A 345 10.03 13.33 -2.81
C LEU A 345 9.98 14.77 -2.32
N GLY A 346 8.82 15.41 -2.22
CA GLY A 346 8.72 16.81 -1.80
C GLY A 346 7.40 17.17 -1.16
N THR A 347 7.46 18.01 -0.13
CA THR A 347 6.30 18.47 0.65
C THR A 347 6.34 19.97 0.94
N THR A 348 5.22 20.52 1.39
CA THR A 348 5.16 21.80 2.08
C THR A 348 5.78 21.72 3.48
N THR A 349 5.79 22.83 4.22
CA THR A 349 6.07 22.85 5.66
C THR A 349 4.89 22.32 6.49
N ASP A 350 5.10 22.17 7.80
CA ASP A 350 4.06 21.77 8.76
C ASP A 350 2.96 22.85 8.94
N ASN A 351 3.19 24.07 8.43
CA ASN A 351 2.29 25.22 8.56
C ASN A 351 1.45 25.45 7.30
N ALA A 352 1.35 24.46 6.42
CA ALA A 352 0.51 24.55 5.23
C ALA A 352 -0.97 24.61 5.61
N TYR A 353 -1.73 25.36 4.80
CA TYR A 353 -3.16 25.54 4.93
C TYR A 353 -3.80 25.65 3.54
N ILE A 354 -5.11 25.43 3.47
CA ILE A 354 -5.86 25.42 2.21
C ILE A 354 -7.06 26.35 2.29
N GLN A 355 -7.45 26.89 1.14
CA GLN A 355 -8.71 27.59 0.95
C GLN A 355 -9.43 27.12 -0.32
N PRO A 356 -10.76 27.19 -0.38
CA PRO A 356 -11.48 26.96 -1.62
C PRO A 356 -10.96 27.88 -2.73
N LEU A 357 -10.81 27.35 -3.94
CA LEU A 357 -10.31 28.13 -5.08
C LEU A 357 -11.24 29.33 -5.36
N PRO A 358 -10.73 30.58 -5.38
CA PRO A 358 -11.54 31.76 -5.66
C PRO A 358 -12.16 31.72 -7.07
N THR A 359 -13.44 32.07 -7.21
CA THR A 359 -14.15 32.07 -8.50
C THR A 359 -14.02 33.38 -9.29
N GLY A 360 -13.62 34.47 -8.63
CA GLY A 360 -13.41 35.79 -9.23
C GLY A 360 -11.98 36.31 -9.05
N PRO A 361 -11.65 37.50 -9.58
CA PRO A 361 -10.38 38.15 -9.33
C PRO A 361 -10.16 38.36 -7.83
N PHE A 362 -8.94 38.12 -7.35
CA PHE A 362 -8.58 38.26 -5.94
C PHE A 362 -7.18 38.85 -5.77
N THR A 363 -6.85 39.26 -4.56
CA THR A 363 -5.56 39.87 -4.17
C THR A 363 -5.07 39.24 -2.87
N ASN A 364 -3.87 39.61 -2.40
CA ASN A 364 -3.33 39.06 -1.16
C ASN A 364 -4.20 39.36 0.07
N SER A 365 -4.95 40.46 0.10
CA SER A 365 -5.85 40.80 1.22
C SER A 365 -7.05 39.85 1.34
N HIS A 366 -7.39 39.14 0.27
CA HIS A 366 -8.46 38.14 0.26
C HIS A 366 -8.03 36.79 0.83
N LEU A 367 -6.71 36.54 0.94
CA LEU A 367 -6.15 35.27 1.41
C LEU A 367 -5.98 35.31 2.93
N LYS A 368 -6.97 34.77 3.66
CA LYS A 368 -6.95 34.72 5.14
C LYS A 368 -6.06 33.59 5.67
N GLU A 369 -5.53 33.74 6.88
CA GLU A 369 -4.93 32.61 7.57
C GLU A 369 -6.00 31.57 7.96
N ALA A 370 -5.68 30.29 7.83
CA ALA A 370 -6.56 29.18 8.17
C ALA A 370 -5.83 28.16 9.05
N PRO A 371 -6.55 27.29 9.79
CA PRO A 371 -5.92 26.25 10.59
C PRO A 371 -4.99 25.37 9.74
N THR A 372 -3.82 25.08 10.27
CA THR A 372 -2.81 24.26 9.60
C THR A 372 -3.32 22.83 9.40
N ILE A 373 -3.06 22.25 8.22
CA ILE A 373 -3.46 20.88 7.88
C ILE A 373 -2.28 19.88 7.93
N GLY A 374 -1.09 20.38 8.26
CA GLY A 374 0.16 19.64 8.21
C GLY A 374 0.72 19.55 6.79
N LYS A 375 1.84 18.84 6.63
CA LYS A 375 2.55 18.73 5.35
C LYS A 375 1.67 18.17 4.24
N GLN A 376 1.70 18.81 3.08
CA GLN A 376 1.06 18.38 1.85
C GLN A 376 2.11 17.96 0.83
N ASN A 377 1.85 16.89 0.07
CA ASN A 377 2.80 16.42 -0.94
C ASN A 377 2.72 17.31 -2.18
N VAL A 378 3.88 17.67 -2.73
CA VAL A 378 4.00 18.48 -3.96
C VAL A 378 4.87 17.83 -5.02
N MET A 379 5.61 16.76 -4.68
CA MET A 379 6.46 16.01 -5.61
C MET A 379 6.51 14.53 -5.22
N LEU A 380 6.28 13.66 -6.19
CA LEU A 380 6.18 12.21 -6.00
C LEU A 380 6.99 11.47 -7.08
N ARG A 381 7.56 10.32 -6.75
CA ARG A 381 8.10 9.35 -7.72
C ARG A 381 7.33 8.04 -7.58
N LEU A 382 6.88 7.49 -8.70
CA LEU A 382 6.23 6.20 -8.77
C LEU A 382 7.18 5.21 -9.43
N ARG A 383 7.68 4.25 -8.65
CA ARG A 383 8.49 3.13 -9.17
C ARG A 383 7.59 1.95 -9.47
N HIS A 384 7.67 1.40 -10.68
CA HIS A 384 6.89 0.21 -11.01
C HIS A 384 7.50 -1.03 -10.33
N LYS A 385 6.65 -1.98 -9.88
CA LYS A 385 7.05 -3.22 -9.21
C LYS A 385 7.80 -4.17 -10.14
N ASP A 386 7.42 -4.18 -11.41
CA ASP A 386 8.21 -4.80 -12.49
C ASP A 386 9.38 -3.87 -12.86
N PRO A 387 10.64 -4.29 -12.67
CA PRO A 387 11.82 -3.47 -12.92
C PRO A 387 12.04 -3.14 -14.39
N TRP A 388 11.34 -3.81 -15.32
CA TRP A 388 11.42 -3.49 -16.74
C TRP A 388 10.51 -2.33 -17.11
N LYS A 389 9.44 -2.05 -16.37
CA LYS A 389 8.59 -0.91 -16.68
C LYS A 389 9.19 0.41 -16.20
N GLY A 390 8.76 1.48 -16.86
CA GLY A 390 9.22 2.84 -16.59
C GLY A 390 8.80 3.35 -15.22
N GLU A 391 9.45 4.42 -14.77
CA GLU A 391 9.05 5.16 -13.58
C GLU A 391 8.46 6.53 -13.95
N ILE A 392 7.69 7.09 -13.02
CA ILE A 392 7.00 8.37 -13.22
C ILE A 392 7.44 9.34 -12.14
N LEU A 393 7.89 10.54 -12.53
CA LEU A 393 8.10 11.67 -11.62
C LEU A 393 6.93 12.64 -11.78
N VAL A 394 6.19 12.90 -10.71
CA VAL A 394 5.03 13.80 -10.70
C VAL A 394 5.33 15.05 -9.88
N LEU A 395 5.17 16.23 -10.49
CA LEU A 395 5.25 17.52 -9.83
C LEU A 395 3.87 18.18 -9.79
N ALA A 396 3.51 18.76 -8.64
CA ALA A 396 2.26 19.46 -8.40
C ALA A 396 2.11 20.79 -9.18
N THR A 397 3.13 21.18 -9.94
CA THR A 397 3.14 22.34 -10.82
C THR A 397 4.27 22.21 -11.84
N SER A 398 4.10 22.82 -13.01
CA SER A 398 5.13 22.98 -14.04
C SER A 398 6.04 24.19 -13.81
N SER A 399 5.74 25.05 -12.82
CA SER A 399 6.44 26.31 -12.58
C SER A 399 7.96 26.22 -12.45
N PRO A 400 8.57 25.15 -11.90
CA PRO A 400 10.03 25.03 -11.83
C PRO A 400 10.71 25.08 -13.19
N PHE A 401 9.98 24.76 -14.27
CA PHE A 401 10.49 24.73 -15.65
C PHE A 401 10.06 25.95 -16.47
N LEU A 402 9.18 26.80 -15.94
CA LEU A 402 8.61 27.95 -16.65
C LEU A 402 9.69 29.02 -16.92
N ASN A 403 9.63 29.64 -18.11
CA ASN A 403 10.46 30.80 -18.41
C ASN A 403 10.27 31.92 -17.36
N GLY A 404 11.36 32.52 -16.89
CA GLY A 404 11.36 33.51 -15.80
C GLY A 404 11.57 32.92 -14.40
N ILE A 405 11.04 31.71 -14.14
CA ILE A 405 11.25 30.99 -12.87
C ILE A 405 12.45 30.05 -12.96
N PHE A 406 12.61 29.32 -14.06
CA PHE A 406 13.68 28.33 -14.25
C PHE A 406 15.10 28.91 -14.02
N ASN A 407 15.29 30.21 -14.28
CA ASN A 407 16.56 30.92 -14.09
C ASN A 407 16.50 31.94 -12.94
N GLN A 408 15.53 31.83 -12.04
CA GLN A 408 15.37 32.76 -10.94
C GLN A 408 16.60 32.72 -10.01
N PRO A 409 17.17 33.88 -9.63
CA PRO A 409 18.29 33.92 -8.71
C PRO A 409 17.89 33.37 -7.34
N ASN A 410 18.82 32.74 -6.64
CA ASN A 410 18.62 32.10 -5.32
C ASN A 410 17.70 30.86 -5.30
N TYR A 411 17.36 30.33 -6.48
CA TYR A 411 16.68 29.05 -6.65
C TYR A 411 17.53 28.08 -7.47
N ALA A 412 17.33 26.78 -7.23
CA ALA A 412 18.18 25.73 -7.78
C ALA A 412 17.47 24.87 -8.83
N HIS A 413 16.54 25.46 -9.59
CA HIS A 413 15.77 24.79 -10.64
C HIS A 413 16.67 24.07 -11.68
N ARG A 414 17.77 24.72 -12.09
CA ARG A 414 18.76 24.11 -13.00
C ARG A 414 19.48 22.91 -12.37
N VAL A 415 19.92 23.04 -11.12
CA VAL A 415 20.64 21.96 -10.40
C VAL A 415 19.71 20.76 -10.16
N PHE A 416 18.45 21.04 -9.86
CA PHE A 416 17.39 20.03 -9.76
C PHE A 416 17.19 19.29 -11.08
N LEU A 417 17.05 20.02 -12.20
CA LEU A 417 16.94 19.39 -13.51
C LEU A 417 18.18 18.59 -13.89
N GLN A 418 19.39 19.09 -13.61
CA GLN A 418 20.63 18.34 -13.83
C GLN A 418 20.64 17.02 -13.04
N THR A 419 20.13 17.02 -11.81
CA THR A 419 20.04 15.82 -10.97
C THR A 419 19.06 14.79 -11.53
N ILE A 420 17.89 15.27 -11.99
CA ILE A 420 16.89 14.44 -12.68
C ILE A 420 17.52 13.82 -13.93
N MET A 421 18.15 14.64 -14.78
CA MET A 421 18.71 14.18 -16.04
C MET A 421 19.83 13.17 -15.82
N ARG A 422 20.78 13.42 -14.91
CA ARG A 422 21.82 12.44 -14.55
C ARG A 422 21.25 11.08 -14.20
N THR A 423 20.13 11.06 -13.47
CA THR A 423 19.50 9.82 -12.99
C THR A 423 18.69 9.12 -14.09
N PHE A 424 17.93 9.86 -14.89
CA PHE A 424 17.04 9.28 -15.91
C PHE A 424 17.74 8.96 -17.21
N THR A 425 18.89 9.59 -17.49
CA THR A 425 19.77 9.25 -18.61
C THR A 425 20.95 8.39 -18.19
N ASP A 426 20.85 7.70 -17.04
CA ASP A 426 21.86 6.72 -16.64
C ASP A 426 21.96 5.60 -17.68
N HIS A 427 23.19 5.17 -17.98
CA HIS A 427 23.47 4.28 -19.09
C HIS A 427 22.73 2.95 -18.97
N ASP A 428 22.76 2.33 -17.78
CA ASP A 428 22.14 1.03 -17.52
C ASP A 428 20.61 1.11 -17.71
N ARG A 429 20.03 2.27 -17.39
CA ARG A 429 18.58 2.53 -17.54
C ARG A 429 18.19 2.71 -19.01
N ILE A 430 18.96 3.48 -19.79
CA ILE A 430 18.70 3.68 -21.23
C ILE A 430 18.77 2.33 -21.95
N LEU A 431 19.82 1.54 -21.70
CA LEU A 431 19.97 0.24 -22.34
C LEU A 431 18.78 -0.69 -22.03
N ARG A 432 18.37 -0.80 -20.75
CA ARG A 432 17.19 -1.58 -20.35
C ARG A 432 15.89 -1.09 -21.00
N GLY A 433 15.72 0.22 -21.14
CA GLY A 433 14.56 0.83 -21.79
C GLY A 433 14.48 0.53 -23.29
N ARG A 434 15.63 0.40 -23.98
CA ARG A 434 15.70 0.14 -25.41
C ARG A 434 15.62 -1.34 -25.80
N VAL A 435 15.72 -2.26 -24.83
CA VAL A 435 15.52 -3.69 -25.09
C VAL A 435 14.11 -3.92 -25.65
N LYS A 436 14.03 -4.42 -26.89
CA LYS A 436 12.76 -4.79 -27.52
C LYS A 436 12.08 -5.87 -26.72
N ARG A 437 10.82 -5.63 -26.37
CA ARG A 437 9.98 -6.57 -25.64
C ARG A 437 9.01 -7.17 -26.64
N PRO A 438 9.13 -8.46 -27.00
CA PRO A 438 8.07 -9.14 -27.71
C PRO A 438 6.85 -9.17 -26.78
N SER A 439 5.93 -8.21 -26.95
CA SER A 439 4.63 -8.27 -26.29
C SER A 439 3.94 -9.52 -26.81
N SER A 440 3.60 -10.46 -25.92
CA SER A 440 2.71 -11.54 -26.31
C SER A 440 1.45 -10.89 -26.88
N PRO A 441 0.98 -11.27 -28.08
CA PRO A 441 -0.27 -10.74 -28.60
C PRO A 441 -1.33 -10.98 -27.53
N PRO A 442 -2.10 -9.93 -27.16
CA PRO A 442 -3.15 -10.10 -26.17
C PRO A 442 -4.00 -11.28 -26.59
N ILE A 443 -4.31 -12.17 -25.64
CA ILE A 443 -5.21 -13.30 -25.91
C ILE A 443 -6.46 -12.68 -26.54
N PRO A 444 -6.83 -13.07 -27.77
CA PRO A 444 -7.93 -12.43 -28.46
C PRO A 444 -9.16 -12.50 -27.56
N GLN A 445 -9.70 -11.33 -27.21
CA GLN A 445 -10.84 -11.24 -26.30
C GLN A 445 -11.99 -12.05 -26.87
N LEU A 446 -12.37 -13.12 -26.17
CA LEU A 446 -13.54 -13.89 -26.52
C LEU A 446 -14.77 -12.98 -26.41
N SER A 447 -15.47 -12.80 -27.52
CA SER A 447 -16.77 -12.11 -27.58
C SER A 447 -17.72 -12.62 -26.48
N ALA A 448 -18.64 -11.78 -26.00
CA ALA A 448 -19.59 -12.18 -24.96
C ALA A 448 -20.37 -13.46 -25.32
N THR A 449 -20.69 -13.63 -26.61
CA THR A 449 -21.32 -14.83 -27.16
C THR A 449 -20.40 -16.06 -27.10
N SER A 450 -19.13 -15.94 -27.48
CA SER A 450 -18.18 -17.07 -27.39
C SER A 450 -17.88 -17.47 -25.95
N ARG A 451 -17.83 -16.53 -24.99
CA ARG A 451 -17.71 -16.85 -23.55
C ARG A 451 -18.93 -17.62 -23.02
N VAL A 452 -20.14 -17.23 -23.43
CA VAL A 452 -21.37 -17.96 -23.05
C VAL A 452 -21.39 -19.34 -23.69
N ILE A 453 -21.04 -19.47 -24.97
CA ILE A 453 -20.95 -20.75 -25.67
C ILE A 453 -19.93 -21.67 -24.98
N TRP A 454 -18.75 -21.18 -24.62
CA TRP A 454 -17.75 -21.96 -23.90
C TRP A 454 -18.20 -22.37 -22.50
N ARG A 455 -18.87 -21.49 -21.75
CA ARG A 455 -19.46 -21.86 -20.46
C ARG A 455 -20.55 -22.91 -20.60
N VAL A 456 -21.42 -22.79 -21.62
CA VAL A 456 -22.45 -23.80 -21.91
C VAL A 456 -21.80 -25.13 -22.31
N CYS A 457 -20.76 -25.10 -23.15
CA CYS A 457 -20.02 -26.30 -23.53
C CYS A 457 -19.35 -26.98 -22.33
N VAL A 458 -18.63 -26.25 -21.49
CA VAL A 458 -17.89 -26.85 -20.35
C VAL A 458 -18.82 -27.27 -19.21
N VAL A 459 -19.88 -26.50 -18.93
CA VAL A 459 -20.80 -26.79 -17.81
C VAL A 459 -21.88 -27.80 -18.18
N PHE A 460 -22.32 -27.84 -19.45
CA PHE A 460 -23.42 -28.72 -19.87
C PHE A 460 -22.98 -29.78 -20.88
N VAL A 461 -22.28 -29.41 -21.95
CA VAL A 461 -21.97 -30.35 -23.05
C VAL A 461 -20.92 -31.38 -22.64
N VAL A 462 -19.83 -30.99 -21.98
CA VAL A 462 -18.78 -31.92 -21.55
C VAL A 462 -19.30 -32.92 -20.50
N PRO A 463 -20.04 -32.52 -19.45
CA PRO A 463 -20.67 -33.46 -18.52
C PRO A 463 -21.72 -34.34 -19.20
N LEU A 464 -22.49 -33.80 -20.14
CA LEU A 464 -23.47 -34.56 -20.91
C LEU A 464 -22.80 -35.59 -21.82
N ILE A 465 -21.69 -35.26 -22.48
CA ILE A 465 -20.91 -36.19 -23.29
C ILE A 465 -20.28 -37.27 -22.41
N LEU A 466 -19.76 -36.93 -21.23
CA LEU A 466 -19.24 -37.93 -20.28
C LEU A 466 -20.34 -38.84 -19.73
N LEU A 467 -21.54 -38.29 -19.51
CA LEU A 467 -22.72 -39.05 -19.10
C LEU A 467 -23.21 -39.95 -20.23
N ILE A 468 -23.27 -39.46 -21.47
CA ILE A 468 -23.62 -40.24 -22.67
C ILE A 468 -22.57 -41.30 -22.95
N LEU A 469 -21.27 -41.01 -22.84
CA LEU A 469 -20.21 -42.01 -22.97
C LEU A 469 -20.34 -43.07 -21.86
N GLY A 470 -20.62 -42.65 -20.62
CA GLY A 470 -20.89 -43.56 -19.51
C GLY A 470 -22.11 -44.46 -19.77
N VAL A 471 -23.15 -43.93 -20.41
CA VAL A 471 -24.36 -44.67 -20.79
C VAL A 471 -24.14 -45.54 -22.03
N CYS A 472 -23.40 -45.09 -23.03
CA CYS A 472 -23.09 -45.82 -24.27
C CYS A 472 -22.10 -46.96 -24.02
N LEU A 473 -21.07 -46.76 -23.18
CA LEU A 473 -20.16 -47.82 -22.73
C LEU A 473 -20.90 -48.87 -21.87
N TYR A 474 -22.02 -48.49 -21.26
CA TYR A 474 -22.88 -49.36 -20.45
C TYR A 474 -23.94 -50.12 -21.29
N TYR A 475 -24.35 -49.59 -22.45
CA TYR A 475 -25.42 -50.15 -23.28
C TYR A 475 -25.02 -51.39 -24.11
N SER A 476 -23.74 -51.81 -24.08
CA SER A 476 -23.30 -53.00 -24.82
C SER A 476 -23.65 -54.33 -24.12
N HIS A 477 -23.99 -54.34 -22.82
CA HIS A 477 -24.33 -55.57 -22.08
C HIS A 477 -25.51 -55.41 -21.09
N MET A 478 -26.72 -55.62 -21.62
CA MET A 478 -27.96 -56.07 -20.96
C MET A 478 -28.87 -55.10 -20.17
N ARG A 479 -30.18 -55.44 -20.22
CA ARG A 479 -31.38 -54.71 -19.77
C ARG A 479 -31.48 -54.54 -18.24
N VAL A 480 -31.84 -53.34 -17.77
CA VAL A 480 -32.12 -53.04 -16.35
C VAL A 480 -33.46 -52.31 -16.18
N SER A 481 -34.23 -52.78 -15.19
CA SER A 481 -35.44 -52.14 -14.63
C SER A 481 -35.05 -51.03 -13.63
N PHE A 482 -35.61 -49.84 -13.78
CA PHE A 482 -35.35 -48.68 -12.92
C PHE A 482 -36.01 -48.86 -11.54
N GLY A 483 -35.20 -49.12 -10.51
CA GLY A 483 -35.60 -48.90 -9.12
C GLY A 483 -35.59 -47.41 -8.80
N HIS A 484 -36.77 -46.86 -8.51
CA HIS A 484 -37.00 -45.43 -8.28
C HIS A 484 -36.16 -44.84 -7.15
N LEU A 485 -35.30 -43.86 -7.45
CA LEU A 485 -35.12 -42.74 -6.53
C LEU A 485 -36.50 -42.10 -6.40
N SER A 486 -37.13 -42.18 -5.23
CA SER A 486 -38.54 -41.81 -5.12
C SER A 486 -38.76 -40.38 -5.60
N LEU A 487 -39.73 -40.17 -6.49
CA LEU A 487 -40.14 -38.84 -6.95
C LEU A 487 -40.39 -37.89 -5.76
N ARG A 488 -40.79 -38.45 -4.61
CA ARG A 488 -40.97 -37.77 -3.32
C ARG A 488 -39.69 -37.10 -2.80
N THR A 489 -38.52 -37.72 -2.94
CA THR A 489 -37.24 -37.11 -2.51
C THR A 489 -36.85 -35.92 -3.38
N CYS A 490 -37.04 -36.01 -4.70
CA CYS A 490 -36.78 -34.87 -5.61
C CYS A 490 -37.81 -33.74 -5.40
N ILE A 491 -39.08 -34.08 -5.21
CA ILE A 491 -40.14 -33.11 -4.89
C ILE A 491 -39.87 -32.46 -3.53
N ALA A 492 -39.46 -33.22 -2.50
CA ALA A 492 -39.14 -32.67 -1.18
C ALA A 492 -37.98 -31.66 -1.25
N ILE A 493 -36.91 -31.97 -1.99
CA ILE A 493 -35.79 -31.03 -2.19
C ILE A 493 -36.25 -29.79 -2.97
N LEU A 494 -37.04 -29.96 -4.03
CA LEU A 494 -37.59 -28.84 -4.82
C LEU A 494 -38.50 -27.94 -3.98
N VAL A 495 -39.36 -28.53 -3.15
CA VAL A 495 -40.25 -27.82 -2.22
C VAL A 495 -39.43 -27.11 -1.14
N LEU A 496 -38.35 -27.70 -0.62
CA LEU A 496 -37.47 -27.05 0.34
C LEU A 496 -36.72 -25.85 -0.27
N ILE A 497 -36.31 -25.96 -1.54
CA ILE A 497 -35.71 -24.86 -2.30
C ILE A 497 -36.74 -23.76 -2.60
N LEU A 498 -37.98 -24.12 -2.97
CA LEU A 498 -39.04 -23.13 -3.24
C LEU A 498 -39.51 -22.45 -1.95
N ALA A 499 -39.70 -23.21 -0.88
CA ALA A 499 -40.10 -22.71 0.44
C ALA A 499 -39.03 -21.80 1.03
N SER A 500 -37.75 -22.14 0.92
CA SER A 500 -36.67 -21.25 1.34
C SER A 500 -36.59 -19.96 0.51
N ARG A 501 -36.87 -20.03 -0.80
CA ARG A 501 -36.95 -18.84 -1.68
C ARG A 501 -38.15 -17.95 -1.35
N LEU A 502 -39.32 -18.53 -1.11
CA LEU A 502 -40.55 -17.81 -0.73
C LEU A 502 -40.41 -17.17 0.66
N TRP A 503 -39.87 -17.90 1.64
CA TRP A 503 -39.60 -17.40 2.99
C TRP A 503 -38.61 -16.22 2.98
N ALA A 504 -37.55 -16.31 2.18
CA ALA A 504 -36.58 -15.22 2.02
C ALA A 504 -37.19 -13.97 1.36
N TYR A 505 -38.15 -14.14 0.45
CA TYR A 505 -38.83 -13.04 -0.25
C TYR A 505 -39.86 -12.33 0.63
N GLN A 506 -40.63 -13.09 1.43
CA GLN A 506 -41.81 -12.57 2.12
C GLN A 506 -41.55 -12.05 3.53
N TRP A 507 -40.54 -12.58 4.24
CA TRP A 507 -40.23 -12.16 5.62
C TRP A 507 -38.90 -11.44 5.79
N GLY A 508 -38.07 -11.35 4.74
CA GLY A 508 -36.82 -10.55 4.74
C GLY A 508 -35.76 -10.96 5.78
N GLN A 509 -36.06 -11.92 6.66
CA GLN A 509 -35.17 -12.46 7.66
C GLN A 509 -34.54 -13.74 7.11
N LEU A 510 -33.33 -13.60 6.58
CA LEU A 510 -32.45 -14.75 6.43
C LEU A 510 -32.16 -15.28 7.85
N LEU A 511 -32.31 -16.60 8.05
CA LEU A 511 -31.82 -17.24 9.28
C LEU A 511 -30.32 -16.96 9.38
N ASP A 512 -29.96 -16.08 10.31
CA ASP A 512 -28.58 -15.70 10.53
C ASP A 512 -27.91 -16.79 11.38
N LEU A 513 -27.36 -17.78 10.67
CA LEU A 513 -26.61 -18.90 11.25
C LEU A 513 -25.16 -18.54 11.57
N THR A 514 -24.77 -17.27 11.41
CA THR A 514 -23.44 -16.83 11.85
C THR A 514 -23.41 -16.81 13.38
N ALA A 515 -22.33 -17.33 13.98
CA ALA A 515 -22.18 -17.40 15.44
C ALA A 515 -22.36 -16.01 16.09
N GLU A 516 -21.93 -14.96 15.39
CA GLU A 516 -21.94 -13.56 15.84
C GLU A 516 -23.16 -12.76 15.36
N LYS A 517 -24.14 -13.41 14.70
CA LYS A 517 -25.35 -12.79 14.15
C LYS A 517 -25.07 -11.50 13.35
N ILE A 518 -24.06 -11.51 12.48
CA ILE A 518 -23.55 -10.32 11.75
C ILE A 518 -24.64 -9.68 10.88
N HIS A 519 -25.59 -10.47 10.40
CA HIS A 519 -26.68 -10.03 9.52
C HIS A 519 -27.93 -9.58 10.26
N THR A 520 -28.01 -9.75 11.58
CA THR A 520 -29.15 -9.30 12.40
C THR A 520 -28.81 -7.98 13.09
N PRO A 521 -29.62 -6.90 13.01
CA PRO A 521 -29.33 -5.67 13.74
C PRO A 521 -29.31 -5.91 15.26
N LEU A 522 -28.40 -5.23 15.97
CA LEU A 522 -28.40 -5.24 17.44
C LEU A 522 -29.65 -4.54 18.00
N SER A 523 -30.05 -4.92 19.21
CA SER A 523 -31.14 -4.23 19.92
C SER A 523 -30.81 -2.74 20.13
N PHE A 524 -29.57 -2.44 20.50
CA PHE A 524 -29.09 -1.08 20.71
C PHE A 524 -29.27 -0.18 19.48
N SER A 525 -28.89 -0.64 18.28
CA SER A 525 -29.05 0.15 17.05
C SER A 525 -30.53 0.35 16.71
N ARG A 526 -31.36 -0.68 16.91
CA ARG A 526 -32.81 -0.57 16.73
C ARG A 526 -33.42 0.47 17.66
N GLU A 527 -33.09 0.44 18.96
CA GLU A 527 -33.59 1.40 19.94
C GLU A 527 -33.18 2.84 19.58
N GLN A 528 -31.91 3.07 19.24
CA GLN A 528 -31.41 4.39 18.86
C GLN A 528 -32.11 4.94 17.61
N ILE A 529 -32.34 4.09 16.61
CA ILE A 529 -32.94 4.50 15.33
C ILE A 529 -34.48 4.61 15.43
N GLN A 530 -35.15 3.74 16.17
CA GLN A 530 -36.61 3.78 16.37
C GLN A 530 -37.05 5.04 17.11
N ASN A 531 -36.24 5.52 18.06
CA ASN A 531 -36.51 6.78 18.75
C ASN A 531 -36.52 7.97 17.79
N GLN A 532 -35.76 7.91 16.69
CA GLN A 532 -35.60 9.01 15.73
C GLN A 532 -35.33 8.48 14.32
N ILE A 533 -36.40 8.16 13.58
CA ILE A 533 -36.30 7.57 12.25
C ILE A 533 -35.94 8.67 11.23
N PRO A 534 -34.73 8.65 10.64
CA PRO A 534 -34.32 9.66 9.66
C PRO A 534 -34.93 9.38 8.28
N LYS A 535 -35.24 10.43 7.51
CA LYS A 535 -35.52 10.28 6.08
C LYS A 535 -34.20 10.18 5.32
N THR A 536 -34.00 9.11 4.56
CA THR A 536 -32.69 8.83 3.96
C THR A 536 -32.74 8.91 2.43
N ASP A 537 -31.79 9.59 1.81
CA ASP A 537 -31.60 9.56 0.36
C ASP A 537 -30.35 8.74 0.06
N LEU A 538 -30.55 7.56 -0.55
CA LEU A 538 -29.47 6.72 -1.07
C LEU A 538 -29.07 7.23 -2.44
N ILE A 539 -27.89 7.84 -2.51
CA ILE A 539 -27.30 8.35 -3.74
C ILE A 539 -26.32 7.29 -4.24
N ILE A 540 -26.69 6.55 -5.29
CA ILE A 540 -25.83 5.50 -5.87
C ILE A 540 -26.13 5.29 -7.36
N PRO A 541 -25.13 5.02 -8.23
CA PRO A 541 -25.37 4.72 -9.64
C PRO A 541 -26.19 3.44 -9.81
N THR A 542 -26.76 3.25 -11.00
CA THR A 542 -27.48 2.00 -11.29
C THR A 542 -26.53 0.81 -11.31
N ARG A 543 -27.01 -0.38 -10.92
CA ARG A 543 -26.24 -1.63 -10.90
C ARG A 543 -25.47 -1.94 -12.21
N ALA A 544 -25.99 -1.51 -13.36
CA ALA A 544 -25.32 -1.67 -14.64
C ALA A 544 -24.06 -0.80 -14.79
N HIS A 545 -24.03 0.35 -14.12
CA HIS A 545 -22.91 1.28 -14.08
C HIS A 545 -22.03 1.08 -12.84
N LEU A 546 -22.37 0.16 -11.93
CA LEU A 546 -21.53 -0.15 -10.78
C LEU A 546 -20.43 -1.16 -11.15
N PRO A 547 -19.18 -0.92 -10.72
CA PRO A 547 -18.11 -1.91 -10.76
C PRO A 547 -18.51 -3.23 -10.10
N PRO A 548 -17.99 -4.39 -10.55
CA PRO A 548 -18.31 -5.70 -9.99
C PRO A 548 -18.19 -5.81 -8.48
N ALA A 549 -17.16 -5.20 -7.88
CA ALA A 549 -16.97 -5.13 -6.43
C ALA A 549 -18.21 -4.52 -5.74
N LEU A 550 -18.65 -3.36 -6.23
CA LEU A 550 -19.75 -2.60 -5.64
C LEU A 550 -21.16 -3.08 -6.03
N LYS A 551 -21.30 -4.12 -6.87
CA LYS A 551 -22.62 -4.59 -7.32
C LYS A 551 -23.52 -5.10 -6.20
N LYS A 552 -22.92 -5.47 -5.05
CA LYS A 552 -23.65 -5.92 -3.87
C LYS A 552 -24.01 -4.78 -2.91
N VAL A 553 -23.28 -3.66 -2.96
CA VAL A 553 -23.43 -2.54 -2.03
C VAL A 553 -24.85 -1.97 -2.01
N GLU A 554 -25.47 -1.74 -3.18
CA GLU A 554 -26.87 -1.25 -3.24
C GLU A 554 -27.82 -2.22 -2.53
N MET A 555 -27.71 -3.52 -2.80
CA MET A 555 -28.56 -4.57 -2.24
C MET A 555 -28.35 -4.72 -0.73
N GLU A 556 -27.10 -4.74 -0.27
CA GLU A 556 -26.74 -4.89 1.15
C GLU A 556 -27.14 -3.65 1.95
N THR A 557 -26.94 -2.45 1.39
CA THR A 557 -27.38 -1.19 2.00
C THR A 557 -28.90 -1.16 2.15
N VAL A 558 -29.64 -1.46 1.08
CA VAL A 558 -31.11 -1.51 1.12
C VAL A 558 -31.61 -2.56 2.11
N ALA A 559 -31.01 -3.76 2.11
CA ALA A 559 -31.36 -4.81 3.07
C ALA A 559 -31.14 -4.34 4.52
N ARG A 560 -30.03 -3.63 4.78
CA ARG A 560 -29.74 -3.09 6.12
C ARG A 560 -30.73 -1.99 6.52
N LEU A 561 -31.04 -1.04 5.64
CA LEU A 561 -32.02 0.02 5.88
C LEU A 561 -33.41 -0.56 6.19
N ASN A 562 -33.86 -1.54 5.40
CA ASN A 562 -35.14 -2.23 5.62
C ASN A 562 -35.14 -2.97 6.97
N SER A 563 -34.05 -3.66 7.32
CA SER A 563 -33.94 -4.37 8.60
C SER A 563 -33.97 -3.45 9.83
N LEU A 564 -33.67 -2.17 9.65
CA LEU A 564 -33.72 -1.12 10.67
C LEU A 564 -35.01 -0.27 10.61
N GLY A 565 -35.90 -0.53 9.64
CA GLY A 565 -37.14 0.22 9.46
C GLY A 565 -36.94 1.66 8.95
N ILE A 566 -35.82 1.95 8.28
CA ILE A 566 -35.51 3.29 7.76
C ILE A 566 -36.12 3.45 6.36
N ASN A 567 -36.97 4.47 6.19
CA ASN A 567 -37.48 4.85 4.88
C ASN A 567 -36.39 5.52 4.05
N TYR A 568 -36.24 5.06 2.80
CA TYR A 568 -35.23 5.60 1.88
C TYR A 568 -35.83 6.01 0.53
N THR A 569 -35.25 7.06 -0.07
CA THR A 569 -35.46 7.41 -1.47
C THR A 569 -34.18 7.15 -2.25
N LEU A 570 -34.32 6.62 -3.46
CA LEU A 570 -33.18 6.28 -4.30
C LEU A 570 -32.95 7.40 -5.31
N ARG A 571 -31.82 8.10 -5.22
CA ARG A 571 -31.42 9.15 -6.17
C ARG A 571 -30.22 8.70 -6.98
N ARG A 572 -30.20 9.02 -8.27
CA ARG A 572 -29.06 8.70 -9.13
C ARG A 572 -28.14 9.92 -9.24
N PRO A 573 -26.80 9.75 -9.14
CA PRO A 573 -25.87 10.87 -9.26
C PRO A 573 -25.97 11.64 -10.57
N LYS A 574 -26.35 10.97 -11.67
CA LYS A 574 -26.53 11.60 -12.99
C LYS A 574 -27.65 12.64 -13.03
N ASP A 575 -28.62 12.52 -12.12
CA ASP A 575 -29.80 13.40 -12.05
C ASP A 575 -29.54 14.61 -11.12
N LEU A 576 -28.36 14.68 -10.50
CA LEU A 576 -27.96 15.72 -9.54
C LEU A 576 -26.87 16.61 -10.14
N SER A 577 -26.93 17.92 -9.86
CA SER A 577 -25.89 18.85 -10.31
C SER A 577 -24.58 18.63 -9.54
N THR A 578 -23.44 18.83 -10.20
CA THR A 578 -22.11 18.73 -9.57
C THR A 578 -21.95 19.73 -8.41
N ALA A 579 -22.51 20.94 -8.55
CA ALA A 579 -22.54 21.94 -7.49
C ALA A 579 -23.33 21.46 -6.26
N TYR A 580 -24.47 20.76 -6.45
CA TYR A 580 -25.24 20.19 -5.35
C TYR A 580 -24.47 19.08 -4.64
N LEU A 581 -23.87 18.15 -5.40
CA LEU A 581 -23.07 17.05 -4.85
C LEU A 581 -21.88 17.57 -4.02
N ASN A 582 -21.17 18.57 -4.54
CA ASN A 582 -20.08 19.22 -3.81
C ASN A 582 -20.58 19.92 -2.53
N ARG A 583 -21.75 20.57 -2.58
CA ARG A 583 -22.35 21.25 -1.43
C ARG A 583 -22.72 20.29 -0.30
N ILE A 584 -23.24 19.11 -0.63
CA ILE A 584 -23.57 18.07 0.37
C ILE A 584 -22.34 17.25 0.80
N GLY A 585 -21.16 17.55 0.27
CA GLY A 585 -19.92 16.85 0.62
C GLY A 585 -19.71 15.50 -0.05
N LEU A 586 -20.52 15.14 -1.07
CA LEU A 586 -20.30 13.93 -1.85
C LEU A 586 -19.31 14.18 -2.97
N ARG A 587 -18.17 13.51 -2.87
CA ARG A 587 -17.10 13.54 -3.87
C ARG A 587 -17.00 12.19 -4.56
N PRO A 588 -16.71 12.15 -5.87
CA PRO A 588 -16.40 10.89 -6.55
C PRO A 588 -15.17 10.23 -5.94
N TYR A 589 -15.19 8.90 -5.84
CA TYR A 589 -14.05 8.07 -5.51
C TYR A 589 -13.84 7.03 -6.60
N GLN A 590 -12.60 6.57 -6.77
CA GLN A 590 -12.22 5.67 -7.86
C GLN A 590 -12.29 4.22 -7.40
N VAL A 591 -12.79 3.35 -8.27
CA VAL A 591 -12.88 1.91 -8.03
C VAL A 591 -12.37 1.18 -9.26
N LYS A 592 -11.42 0.29 -9.07
CA LYS A 592 -10.91 -0.52 -10.17
C LYS A 592 -11.86 -1.65 -10.51
N THR A 593 -12.05 -1.86 -11.80
CA THR A 593 -12.78 -2.99 -12.35
C THR A 593 -11.97 -3.60 -13.48
N VAL A 594 -11.90 -4.92 -13.52
CA VAL A 594 -11.46 -5.62 -14.72
C VAL A 594 -12.65 -5.67 -15.67
N ARG A 595 -12.54 -5.02 -16.82
CA ARG A 595 -13.53 -5.06 -17.89
C ARG A 595 -12.82 -5.45 -19.17
N ASP A 596 -13.27 -6.56 -19.76
CA ASP A 596 -12.68 -7.14 -20.96
C ASP A 596 -11.16 -7.37 -20.81
N ASP A 597 -10.76 -7.99 -19.70
CA ASP A 597 -9.37 -8.31 -19.35
C ASP A 597 -8.42 -7.10 -19.25
N VAL A 598 -8.98 -5.89 -19.20
CA VAL A 598 -8.26 -4.64 -18.93
C VAL A 598 -8.72 -4.08 -17.59
N GLU A 599 -7.76 -3.69 -16.76
CA GLU A 599 -8.02 -3.00 -15.51
C GLU A 599 -8.37 -1.53 -15.81
N ILE A 600 -9.61 -1.13 -15.52
CA ILE A 600 -10.12 0.22 -15.75
C ILE A 600 -10.48 0.81 -14.38
N SER A 601 -9.98 2.02 -14.11
CA SER A 601 -10.41 2.82 -12.97
C SER A 601 -11.71 3.53 -13.30
N GLN A 602 -12.77 3.27 -12.53
CA GLN A 602 -14.08 3.87 -12.72
C GLN A 602 -14.43 4.80 -11.56
N SER A 603 -14.80 6.03 -11.88
CA SER A 603 -15.28 7.01 -10.91
C SER A 603 -16.71 6.69 -10.47
N VAL A 604 -16.91 6.55 -9.16
CA VAL A 604 -18.19 6.23 -8.53
C VAL A 604 -18.53 7.29 -7.50
N ILE A 605 -19.79 7.71 -7.48
CA ILE A 605 -20.35 8.60 -6.45
C ILE A 605 -21.37 7.80 -5.69
N SER A 606 -21.10 7.48 -4.42
CA SER A 606 -22.04 6.78 -3.55
C SER A 606 -22.06 7.40 -2.15
N GLY A 607 -23.24 7.43 -1.54
CA GLY A 607 -23.42 8.01 -0.20
C GLY A 607 -24.85 7.91 0.30
N LEU A 608 -25.02 8.09 1.61
CA LEU A 608 -26.34 8.18 2.25
C LEU A 608 -26.49 9.57 2.86
N LEU A 609 -27.51 10.31 2.42
CA LEU A 609 -27.88 11.60 2.99
C LEU A 609 -29.07 11.40 3.93
N LEU A 610 -28.84 11.61 5.22
CA LEU A 610 -29.85 11.49 6.26
C LEU A 610 -30.41 12.88 6.57
N HIS A 611 -31.73 12.97 6.62
CA HIS A 611 -32.47 14.18 6.93
C HIS A 611 -33.23 14.02 8.25
N TYR A 612 -33.14 15.06 9.06
CA TYR A 612 -33.94 15.27 10.26
C TYR A 612 -34.54 16.70 10.20
N PRO A 613 -35.66 17.01 10.87
CA PRO A 613 -36.22 18.36 10.81
C PRO A 613 -35.18 19.46 11.09
N GLY A 614 -34.84 20.26 10.07
CA GLY A 614 -33.88 21.37 10.17
C GLY A 614 -32.39 21.01 10.03
N SER A 615 -32.03 19.72 9.93
CA SER A 615 -30.63 19.29 9.82
C SER A 615 -30.44 18.13 8.84
N ALA A 616 -29.26 18.05 8.22
CA ALA A 616 -28.90 16.94 7.36
C ALA A 616 -27.45 16.52 7.62
N THR A 617 -27.17 15.23 7.49
CA THR A 617 -25.83 14.65 7.67
C THR A 617 -25.59 13.64 6.58
N ILE A 618 -24.38 13.63 6.04
CA ILE A 618 -23.96 12.70 5.00
C ILE A 618 -23.08 11.60 5.59
N ILE A 619 -23.30 10.37 5.17
CA ILE A 619 -22.32 9.28 5.26
C ILE A 619 -21.61 9.25 3.89
N PRO A 620 -20.38 9.77 3.80
CA PRO A 620 -19.65 9.83 2.55
C PRO A 620 -19.14 8.43 2.19
N ARG A 621 -19.17 8.07 0.90
CA ARG A 621 -18.56 6.86 0.33
C ARG A 621 -19.12 5.53 0.87
N LEU A 622 -20.00 4.91 0.08
CA LEU A 622 -20.45 3.53 0.29
C LEU A 622 -19.66 2.57 -0.59
N ASP A 623 -18.76 1.80 0.02
CA ASP A 623 -18.04 0.71 -0.61
C ASP A 623 -18.13 -0.56 0.22
N ASP A 624 -17.45 -1.63 -0.19
CA ASP A 624 -17.51 -2.91 0.51
C ASP A 624 -17.07 -2.78 1.99
N GLN A 625 -16.12 -1.88 2.31
CA GLN A 625 -15.62 -1.69 3.68
C GLN A 625 -16.60 -0.89 4.55
N THR A 626 -17.16 0.21 4.02
CA THR A 626 -18.14 1.00 4.79
C THR A 626 -19.49 0.32 4.90
N THR A 627 -19.83 -0.58 3.96
CA THR A 627 -21.05 -1.39 4.02
C THR A 627 -20.99 -2.41 5.17
N ASP A 628 -19.83 -3.00 5.44
CA ASP A 628 -19.62 -3.87 6.61
C ASP A 628 -19.92 -3.11 7.92
N HIS A 629 -19.62 -1.81 7.99
CA HIS A 629 -19.85 -0.96 9.17
C HIS A 629 -21.12 -0.08 9.07
N LEU A 630 -22.03 -0.38 8.15
CA LEU A 630 -23.18 0.49 7.87
C LEU A 630 -24.08 0.69 9.10
N GLU A 631 -24.25 -0.33 9.94
CA GLU A 631 -25.03 -0.23 11.18
C GLU A 631 -24.44 0.80 12.14
N PHE A 632 -23.11 0.81 12.31
CA PHE A 632 -22.40 1.83 13.08
C PHE A 632 -22.55 3.22 12.46
N LEU A 633 -22.33 3.35 11.16
CA LEU A 633 -22.38 4.63 10.45
C LEU A 633 -23.77 5.27 10.50
N LEU A 634 -24.83 4.48 10.36
CA LEU A 634 -26.21 4.94 10.51
C LEU A 634 -26.50 5.39 11.94
N THR A 635 -26.13 4.58 12.94
CA THR A 635 -26.41 4.89 14.34
C THR A 635 -25.69 6.18 14.78
N THR A 636 -24.42 6.35 14.38
CA THR A 636 -23.65 7.57 14.68
C THR A 636 -24.13 8.78 13.88
N ALA A 637 -24.61 8.60 12.64
CA ALA A 637 -25.22 9.69 11.86
C ALA A 637 -26.53 10.18 12.49
N THR A 638 -27.40 9.28 12.94
CA THR A 638 -28.62 9.62 13.68
C THR A 638 -28.29 10.35 14.99
N LEU A 639 -27.29 9.87 15.73
CA LEU A 639 -26.83 10.55 16.95
C LEU A 639 -26.34 11.98 16.65
N ARG A 640 -25.56 12.18 15.59
CA ARG A 640 -25.08 13.51 15.16
C ARG A 640 -26.23 14.44 14.78
N LEU A 641 -27.22 13.93 14.06
CA LEU A 641 -28.43 14.69 13.69
C LEU A 641 -29.22 15.14 14.93
N SER A 642 -29.30 14.27 15.93
CA SER A 642 -30.08 14.52 17.16
C SER A 642 -29.40 15.48 18.13
N THR A 643 -28.07 15.36 18.30
CA THR A 643 -27.30 16.09 19.31
C THR A 643 -26.62 17.33 18.74
N GLY A 644 -26.45 17.41 17.42
CA GLY A 644 -25.61 18.39 16.75
C GLY A 644 -24.10 18.23 17.03
N LYS A 645 -23.69 17.21 17.78
CA LYS A 645 -22.31 16.98 18.20
C LYS A 645 -21.65 15.92 17.33
N THR A 646 -20.56 16.31 16.69
CA THR A 646 -19.67 15.38 15.96
C THR A 646 -18.38 15.23 16.75
N PRO A 647 -17.93 14.01 17.07
CA PRO A 647 -16.72 13.84 17.86
C PRO A 647 -15.51 14.51 17.19
N HIS A 648 -14.78 15.28 17.97
CA HIS A 648 -13.60 15.99 17.52
C HIS A 648 -12.32 15.27 17.93
N ILE A 649 -11.57 14.85 16.92
CA ILE A 649 -10.29 14.16 17.06
C ILE A 649 -9.16 15.15 16.76
N ALA A 650 -8.29 15.37 17.75
CA ALA A 650 -7.02 16.05 17.56
C ALA A 650 -5.96 15.01 17.17
N LEU A 651 -5.49 15.06 15.92
CA LEU A 651 -4.47 14.16 15.42
C LEU A 651 -3.10 14.85 15.41
N ILE A 652 -2.16 14.25 16.11
CA ILE A 652 -0.77 14.65 16.19
C ILE A 652 0.04 13.64 15.37
N SER A 653 0.50 14.04 14.18
CA SER A 653 1.36 13.22 13.32
C SER A 653 2.74 13.86 13.18
N GLU A 654 3.77 13.19 13.72
CA GLU A 654 5.15 13.64 13.57
C GLU A 654 5.84 13.00 12.36
N SER A 655 6.30 13.84 11.43
CA SER A 655 7.09 13.39 10.27
C SER A 655 8.37 12.67 10.74
N PRO A 656 8.79 11.58 10.07
CA PRO A 656 10.05 10.91 10.35
C PRO A 656 11.23 11.89 10.29
N ARG A 657 12.10 11.82 11.31
CA ARG A 657 13.34 12.61 11.37
C ARG A 657 14.53 11.67 11.20
N LEU A 658 15.56 12.17 10.53
CA LEU A 658 16.86 11.50 10.51
C LEU A 658 17.42 11.40 11.93
N SER A 659 18.16 10.33 12.19
CA SER A 659 18.92 10.20 13.43
C SER A 659 20.00 11.30 13.52
N PRO A 660 20.46 11.67 14.73
CA PRO A 660 21.57 12.61 14.90
C PRO A 660 22.82 12.25 14.09
N ALA A 661 23.12 10.96 13.95
CA ALA A 661 24.24 10.46 13.16
C ALA A 661 24.04 10.72 11.66
N GLU A 662 22.88 10.36 11.10
CA GLU A 662 22.57 10.64 9.69
C GLU A 662 22.51 12.14 9.44
N ALA A 663 21.85 12.92 10.31
CA ALA A 663 21.80 14.38 10.18
C ALA A 663 23.19 15.04 10.30
N HIS A 664 24.13 14.43 11.02
CA HIS A 664 25.51 14.87 11.06
C HIS A 664 26.24 14.59 9.73
N GLU A 665 26.00 13.44 9.09
CA GLU A 665 26.55 13.12 7.76
C GLU A 665 26.11 14.14 6.69
N TYR A 666 24.84 14.56 6.69
CA TYR A 666 24.37 15.62 5.79
C TYR A 666 25.09 16.94 6.05
N ARG A 667 25.28 17.31 7.32
CA ARG A 667 26.00 18.53 7.71
C ARG A 667 27.47 18.50 7.30
N GLN A 668 28.16 17.36 7.44
CA GLN A 668 29.53 17.17 6.96
C GLN A 668 29.64 17.38 5.44
N LYS A 669 28.58 17.02 4.70
CA LYS A 669 28.49 17.23 3.24
C LYS A 669 27.99 18.62 2.85
N HIS A 670 27.81 19.53 3.81
CA HIS A 670 27.19 20.86 3.61
C HIS A 670 25.80 20.80 2.97
N LEU A 671 25.02 19.76 3.29
CA LEU A 671 23.65 19.55 2.82
C LEU A 671 22.64 19.77 3.95
N SER A 672 21.43 20.18 3.60
CA SER A 672 20.32 20.23 4.54
C SER A 672 19.74 18.84 4.75
N PRO A 673 19.56 18.38 6.00
CA PRO A 673 18.91 17.10 6.26
C PRO A 673 17.42 17.16 5.89
N PRO A 674 16.89 16.16 5.16
CA PRO A 674 15.46 16.07 4.85
C PRO A 674 14.61 15.92 6.14
N ARG A 675 13.44 16.54 6.14
CA ARG A 675 12.50 16.61 7.28
C ARG A 675 11.33 15.63 7.18
N GLY A 676 11.39 14.66 6.26
CA GLY A 676 10.38 13.62 6.04
C GLY A 676 9.03 14.15 5.53
N ALA A 677 8.16 13.23 5.08
CA ALA A 677 6.78 13.50 4.68
C ALA A 677 5.78 13.14 5.79
N ASP A 678 4.51 13.54 5.65
CA ASP A 678 3.44 13.06 6.51
C ASP A 678 3.09 11.61 6.17
N VAL A 679 3.58 10.69 6.98
CA VAL A 679 3.40 9.24 6.81
C VAL A 679 2.10 8.72 7.41
N PHE A 680 1.24 9.59 7.96
CA PHE A 680 -0.03 9.22 8.60
C PHE A 680 -1.24 9.93 7.96
N SER A 681 -1.10 10.44 6.74
CA SER A 681 -2.18 11.14 6.03
C SER A 681 -3.39 10.25 5.72
N GLU A 682 -3.19 8.96 5.44
CA GLU A 682 -4.29 8.02 5.18
C GLU A 682 -5.17 7.79 6.41
N LEU A 683 -4.60 7.90 7.61
CA LEU A 683 -5.33 7.84 8.86
C LEU A 683 -6.31 9.01 8.99
N LYS A 684 -5.90 10.23 8.58
CA LYS A 684 -6.80 11.40 8.52
C LYS A 684 -8.00 11.11 7.60
N THR A 685 -7.73 10.59 6.40
CA THR A 685 -8.77 10.24 5.42
C THR A 685 -9.72 9.17 5.95
N LEU A 686 -9.19 8.15 6.63
CA LEU A 686 -9.96 7.09 7.26
C LEU A 686 -10.95 7.65 8.28
N LEU A 687 -10.48 8.46 9.23
CA LEU A 687 -11.34 9.04 10.27
C LEU A 687 -12.40 10.00 9.69
N LEU A 688 -12.04 10.81 8.69
CA LEU A 688 -13.01 11.66 7.99
C LEU A 688 -14.10 10.84 7.29
N THR A 689 -13.74 9.69 6.69
CA THR A 689 -14.68 8.79 6.01
C THR A 689 -15.71 8.20 6.99
N TYR A 690 -15.30 7.93 8.24
CA TYR A 690 -16.19 7.44 9.30
C TYR A 690 -16.96 8.55 10.03
N GLY A 691 -16.89 9.79 9.54
CA GLY A 691 -17.73 10.89 10.00
C GLY A 691 -17.21 11.64 11.22
N TYR A 692 -15.93 11.48 11.58
CA TYR A 692 -15.28 12.24 12.65
C TYR A 692 -14.79 13.60 12.15
N ARG A 693 -14.80 14.61 13.04
CA ARG A 693 -14.10 15.88 12.77
C ARG A 693 -12.64 15.70 13.15
N VAL A 694 -11.71 15.92 12.23
CA VAL A 694 -10.27 15.76 12.50
C VAL A 694 -9.56 17.10 12.38
N SER A 695 -8.75 17.45 13.38
CA SER A 695 -7.85 18.61 13.31
C SER A 695 -6.42 18.17 13.55
N TYR A 696 -5.51 18.64 12.69
CA TYR A 696 -4.08 18.44 12.87
C TYR A 696 -3.55 19.36 13.98
N VAL A 697 -2.71 18.81 14.85
CA VAL A 697 -2.01 19.57 15.89
C VAL A 697 -0.53 19.54 15.58
N ASN A 698 0.05 20.73 15.33
CA ASN A 698 1.47 20.86 15.08
C ASN A 698 2.26 20.72 16.40
N PRO A 699 3.14 19.70 16.55
CA PRO A 699 3.93 19.51 17.77
C PRO A 699 4.92 20.65 18.08
N ARG A 700 5.29 21.45 17.07
CA ARG A 700 6.22 22.58 17.21
C ARG A 700 5.56 23.84 17.77
N THR A 701 4.27 24.00 17.53
CA THR A 701 3.44 25.09 18.05
C THR A 701 2.19 24.47 18.65
N PRO A 702 2.37 23.75 19.78
CA PRO A 702 1.39 22.80 20.27
C PRO A 702 0.18 23.54 20.83
N HIS A 703 -0.96 23.37 20.19
CA HIS A 703 -2.23 23.93 20.63
C HIS A 703 -3.35 22.91 20.37
N LEU A 704 -3.99 22.44 21.43
CA LEU A 704 -5.15 21.57 21.31
C LEU A 704 -6.39 22.39 20.95
N PRO A 705 -7.11 22.05 19.87
CA PRO A 705 -8.36 22.72 19.54
C PRO A 705 -9.38 22.63 20.69
N PRO A 706 -10.23 23.66 20.87
CA PRO A 706 -11.29 23.61 21.86
C PRO A 706 -12.27 22.47 21.54
N GLN A 707 -12.84 21.86 22.59
CA GLN A 707 -13.81 20.75 22.49
C GLN A 707 -13.25 19.48 21.83
N THR A 708 -11.96 19.19 22.03
CA THR A 708 -11.37 17.91 21.61
C THR A 708 -11.90 16.76 22.47
N ASP A 709 -12.53 15.76 21.86
CA ASP A 709 -13.02 14.56 22.55
C ASP A 709 -11.95 13.46 22.66
N LEU A 710 -11.10 13.35 21.63
CA LEU A 710 -10.05 12.34 21.54
C LEU A 710 -8.75 12.93 21.01
N VAL A 711 -7.63 12.64 21.69
CA VAL A 711 -6.28 12.94 21.20
C VAL A 711 -5.67 11.67 20.61
N ILE A 712 -5.22 11.71 19.36
CA ILE A 712 -4.47 10.61 18.74
C ILE A 712 -3.06 11.11 18.47
N TRP A 713 -2.05 10.44 19.06
CA TRP A 713 -0.65 10.80 18.87
C TRP A 713 0.14 9.65 18.26
N MET A 714 0.57 9.86 17.01
CA MET A 714 1.38 8.91 16.27
C MET A 714 2.85 9.26 16.39
N GLN A 715 3.59 8.38 17.09
CA GLN A 715 5.01 8.47 17.36
C GLN A 715 5.43 9.79 18.03
N PRO A 716 5.31 9.91 19.37
CA PRO A 716 5.97 10.96 20.14
C PRO A 716 7.47 10.93 19.87
N ARG A 717 8.05 12.00 19.30
CA ARG A 717 9.51 12.09 19.07
C ARG A 717 10.16 13.05 20.05
N ARG A 718 11.45 13.28 19.86
CA ARG A 718 12.27 14.19 20.66
C ARG A 718 11.69 15.61 20.74
N ASP A 719 11.83 16.19 21.93
CA ASP A 719 11.41 17.54 22.34
C ASP A 719 9.89 17.64 22.53
N ALA A 720 9.26 16.54 22.95
CA ALA A 720 7.81 16.46 23.10
C ALA A 720 7.27 16.99 24.46
N SER A 721 8.10 17.56 25.34
CA SER A 721 7.68 17.99 26.68
C SER A 721 6.42 18.89 26.66
N PRO A 722 6.30 19.89 25.76
CA PRO A 722 5.07 20.69 25.67
C PRO A 722 3.83 19.87 25.27
N MET A 723 3.99 18.91 24.35
CA MET A 723 2.90 18.01 23.95
C MET A 723 2.54 17.02 25.05
N ILE A 724 3.51 16.51 25.82
CA ILE A 724 3.26 15.65 26.98
C ILE A 724 2.49 16.41 28.06
N ALA A 725 2.85 17.67 28.32
CA ALA A 725 2.11 18.53 29.24
C ALA A 725 0.64 18.70 28.79
N LEU A 726 0.40 19.01 27.52
CA LEU A 726 -0.96 19.10 26.96
C LEU A 726 -1.73 17.77 27.02
N LEU A 727 -1.08 16.64 26.72
CA LEU A 727 -1.67 15.31 26.84
C LEU A 727 -2.06 15.02 28.29
N SER A 728 -1.16 15.29 29.25
CA SER A 728 -1.42 15.08 30.67
C SER A 728 -2.58 15.94 31.16
N GLN A 729 -2.66 17.19 30.71
CA GLN A 729 -3.77 18.10 31.01
C GLN A 729 -5.10 17.62 30.44
N HIS A 730 -5.09 17.07 29.22
CA HIS A 730 -6.27 16.47 28.61
C HIS A 730 -6.74 15.24 29.40
N LEU A 731 -5.83 14.32 29.73
CA LEU A 731 -6.12 13.10 30.47
C LEU A 731 -6.61 13.39 31.90
N ALA A 732 -5.97 14.31 32.61
CA ALA A 732 -6.33 14.68 33.98
C ALA A 732 -7.68 15.42 34.07
N ARG A 733 -8.21 15.92 32.94
CA ARG A 733 -9.58 16.45 32.81
C ARG A 733 -10.60 15.38 32.40
N GLY A 734 -10.22 14.11 32.42
CA GLY A 734 -11.09 12.99 32.03
C GLY A 734 -11.12 12.76 30.52
N GLY A 735 -10.21 13.43 29.80
CA GLY A 735 -10.02 13.25 28.37
C GLY A 735 -9.53 11.86 28.01
N ARG A 736 -9.65 11.54 26.73
CA ARG A 736 -9.31 10.23 26.18
C ARG A 736 -8.22 10.38 25.13
N ALA A 737 -7.29 9.43 25.09
CA ALA A 737 -6.18 9.46 24.15
C ALA A 737 -5.79 8.08 23.61
N ILE A 738 -5.28 8.06 22.39
CA ILE A 738 -4.58 6.92 21.77
C ILE A 738 -3.16 7.38 21.47
N VAL A 739 -2.16 6.64 21.93
CA VAL A 739 -0.76 6.89 21.58
C VAL A 739 -0.12 5.61 21.04
N ALA A 740 0.35 5.68 19.80
CA ALA A 740 1.18 4.64 19.21
C ALA A 740 2.64 5.07 19.24
N LEU A 741 3.52 4.22 19.77
CA LEU A 741 4.93 4.54 19.99
C LEU A 741 5.81 3.30 19.92
N GLN A 742 7.01 3.48 19.39
CA GLN A 742 8.06 2.46 19.38
C GLN A 742 9.44 3.11 19.52
N HIS A 743 10.42 2.34 19.98
CA HIS A 743 11.79 2.83 20.20
C HIS A 743 12.66 2.76 18.95
N TYR A 744 12.39 1.80 18.05
CA TYR A 744 13.28 1.50 16.94
C TYR A 744 12.52 1.42 15.61
N ASN A 745 13.19 1.87 14.54
CA ASN A 745 12.90 1.51 13.16
C ASN A 745 14.12 0.73 12.65
N ILE A 746 13.96 -0.47 12.12
CA ILE A 746 15.12 -1.31 11.77
C ILE A 746 15.42 -1.18 10.28
N GLN A 747 16.53 -0.52 9.96
CA GLN A 747 17.01 -0.35 8.58
C GLN A 747 17.83 -1.55 8.13
N GLN A 748 17.60 -2.01 6.90
CA GLN A 748 18.38 -3.06 6.25
C GLN A 748 19.47 -2.45 5.38
N ARG A 749 20.71 -2.89 5.56
CA ARG A 749 21.86 -2.39 4.79
C ARG A 749 22.77 -3.52 4.32
N GLN A 750 23.39 -3.33 3.17
CA GLN A 750 24.41 -4.21 2.60
C GLN A 750 25.61 -3.37 2.17
N TYR A 751 26.80 -3.76 2.60
CA TYR A 751 28.04 -3.04 2.35
C TYR A 751 29.02 -3.88 1.54
N SER A 752 29.62 -3.29 0.52
CA SER A 752 30.69 -3.94 -0.27
C SER A 752 31.88 -4.37 0.58
N GLY A 753 32.27 -3.58 1.59
CA GLY A 753 33.37 -3.91 2.50
C GLY A 753 33.03 -4.93 3.61
N GLY A 754 31.79 -5.45 3.65
CA GLY A 754 31.34 -6.45 4.62
C GLY A 754 30.62 -7.60 3.93
N ASP A 755 31.20 -8.07 2.82
CA ASP A 755 30.73 -9.21 2.01
C ASP A 755 29.29 -9.10 1.48
N PHE A 756 28.73 -7.88 1.47
CA PHE A 756 27.31 -7.61 1.27
C PHE A 756 26.37 -8.43 2.18
N GLU A 757 26.84 -8.86 3.36
CA GLU A 757 25.95 -9.43 4.35
C GLU A 757 24.89 -8.39 4.74
N THR A 758 23.62 -8.83 4.81
CA THR A 758 22.54 -7.96 5.27
C THR A 758 22.72 -7.73 6.77
N VAL A 759 23.01 -6.48 7.12
CA VAL A 759 23.06 -6.02 8.50
C VAL A 759 21.80 -5.24 8.82
N TYR A 760 21.35 -5.39 10.07
CA TYR A 760 20.13 -4.75 10.57
C TYR A 760 20.50 -3.70 11.60
N TRP A 761 20.06 -2.46 11.36
CA TRP A 761 20.35 -1.34 12.24
C TRP A 761 19.09 -0.82 12.91
N PRO A 762 18.91 -1.05 14.23
CA PRO A 762 17.86 -0.41 15.01
C PRO A 762 18.11 1.10 15.10
N GLN A 763 17.48 1.87 14.21
CA GLN A 763 17.51 3.33 14.21
C GLN A 763 16.62 3.86 15.35
N PRO A 764 17.17 4.51 16.38
CA PRO A 764 16.38 5.04 17.49
C PRO A 764 15.39 6.10 17.02
N GLN A 765 14.14 6.00 17.46
CA GLN A 765 13.08 6.97 17.16
C GLN A 765 13.04 8.13 18.17
N TYR A 766 13.83 8.07 19.25
CA TYR A 766 13.89 9.05 20.34
C TYR A 766 12.49 9.38 20.88
N GLN A 767 11.79 8.35 21.34
CA GLN A 767 10.46 8.54 21.91
C GLN A 767 10.57 9.11 23.33
N ASP A 768 9.95 10.26 23.54
CA ASP A 768 10.07 11.02 24.78
C ASP A 768 8.94 10.73 25.78
N LEU A 769 7.88 10.03 25.34
CA LEU A 769 6.69 9.79 26.16
C LEU A 769 7.00 8.86 27.36
N ASN A 770 8.04 8.02 27.27
CA ASN A 770 8.48 7.21 28.42
C ASN A 770 8.80 8.06 29.65
N ARG A 771 9.22 9.32 29.48
CA ARG A 771 9.47 10.25 30.60
C ARG A 771 8.23 10.49 31.46
N TYR A 772 7.03 10.31 30.88
CA TYR A 772 5.75 10.36 31.59
C TYR A 772 5.24 8.97 31.98
N LEU A 773 5.36 7.97 31.11
CA LEU A 773 4.81 6.63 31.37
C LEU A 773 5.58 5.83 32.43
N GLU A 774 6.90 5.96 32.49
CA GLU A 774 7.73 5.20 33.43
C GLU A 774 7.46 5.58 34.90
N PRO A 775 7.34 6.86 35.28
CA PRO A 775 6.87 7.25 36.60
C PRO A 775 5.48 6.70 36.95
N LEU A 776 4.57 6.57 35.97
CA LEU A 776 3.22 6.03 36.17
C LEU A 776 3.18 4.50 36.33
N GLY A 777 4.33 3.82 36.18
CA GLY A 777 4.38 2.35 36.21
C GLY A 777 4.02 1.68 34.89
N ILE A 778 4.17 2.36 33.75
CA ILE A 778 3.90 1.78 32.43
C ILE A 778 5.14 1.97 31.51
N PRO A 779 6.35 1.54 31.94
CA PRO A 779 7.54 1.70 31.11
C PRO A 779 7.40 0.91 29.79
N GLN A 780 7.86 1.53 28.70
CA GLN A 780 8.05 0.84 27.43
C GLN A 780 9.50 0.36 27.32
N ALA A 781 9.70 -0.95 27.23
CA ALA A 781 11.03 -1.55 27.23
C ALA A 781 11.85 -1.09 26.00
N ARG A 782 13.07 -0.61 26.26
CA ARG A 782 14.01 -0.13 25.24
C ARG A 782 14.90 -1.27 24.75
N GLU A 783 14.29 -2.17 23.99
CA GLU A 783 14.92 -3.37 23.43
C GLU A 783 14.30 -3.71 22.06
N VAL A 784 14.94 -4.60 21.30
CA VAL A 784 14.38 -5.16 20.07
C VAL A 784 13.59 -6.41 20.46
N LEU A 785 12.27 -6.33 20.39
CA LEU A 785 11.36 -7.45 20.67
C LEU A 785 11.28 -8.37 19.46
N MET A 786 11.26 -9.67 19.70
CA MET A 786 11.20 -10.70 18.69
C MET A 786 10.20 -11.78 19.07
N ASP A 787 9.50 -12.33 18.08
CA ASP A 787 8.54 -13.41 18.26
C ASP A 787 8.75 -14.50 17.20
N GLN A 788 8.42 -15.73 17.55
CA GLN A 788 8.32 -16.82 16.60
C GLN A 788 7.20 -16.60 15.58
N THR A 789 6.08 -15.99 15.98
CA THR A 789 4.99 -15.65 15.06
C THR A 789 5.34 -14.40 14.27
N ARG A 790 5.90 -14.60 13.07
CA ARG A 790 6.33 -13.53 12.15
C ARG A 790 5.51 -13.48 10.87
N SER A 791 5.47 -12.29 10.25
CA SER A 791 4.93 -12.11 8.89
C SER A 791 6.02 -11.67 7.92
N ARG A 792 5.72 -11.86 6.63
CA ARG A 792 6.48 -11.24 5.55
C ARG A 792 6.13 -9.76 5.41
N LEU A 793 7.13 -8.96 5.05
CA LEU A 793 6.96 -7.57 4.66
C LEU A 793 8.02 -7.24 3.60
N ALA A 794 7.64 -6.45 2.60
CA ALA A 794 8.61 -5.87 1.68
C ALA A 794 9.29 -4.69 2.38
N LEU A 795 10.59 -4.81 2.65
CA LEU A 795 11.39 -3.75 3.26
C LEU A 795 12.42 -3.23 2.28
N GLU A 796 12.71 -1.94 2.37
CA GLU A 796 13.72 -1.28 1.55
C GLU A 796 15.12 -1.55 2.10
N THR A 797 15.94 -2.27 1.35
CA THR A 797 17.34 -2.55 1.64
C THR A 797 18.23 -1.50 0.97
N GLN A 798 19.12 -0.89 1.75
CA GLN A 798 20.12 0.05 1.27
C GLN A 798 21.39 -0.69 0.84
N ILE A 799 21.77 -0.57 -0.42
CA ILE A 799 22.91 -1.30 -0.99
C ILE A 799 24.03 -0.32 -1.34
N TYR A 800 25.20 -0.49 -0.72
CA TYR A 800 26.38 0.35 -0.90
C TYR A 800 27.37 -0.30 -1.87
N ARG A 801 27.03 -0.28 -3.16
CA ARG A 801 27.89 -0.74 -4.28
C ARG A 801 28.76 0.38 -4.86
N ARG A 802 28.17 1.55 -5.07
CA ARG A 802 28.82 2.75 -5.63
C ARG A 802 28.87 3.85 -4.57
N ALA A 803 29.43 5.02 -4.91
CA ALA A 803 29.41 6.19 -4.03
C ALA A 803 27.99 6.69 -3.70
N VAL A 804 27.00 6.29 -4.51
CA VAL A 804 25.58 6.57 -4.33
C VAL A 804 24.89 5.35 -3.72
N ARG A 805 23.95 5.60 -2.80
CA ARG A 805 23.14 4.57 -2.16
C ARG A 805 22.06 4.07 -3.12
N GLU A 806 22.05 2.76 -3.37
CA GLU A 806 20.97 2.09 -4.07
C GLU A 806 19.93 1.59 -3.07
N TYR A 807 18.67 1.53 -3.51
CA TYR A 807 17.57 1.08 -2.68
C TYR A 807 16.78 0.00 -3.41
N ASP A 808 16.58 -1.13 -2.75
CA ASP A 808 15.87 -2.27 -3.33
C ASP A 808 14.82 -2.80 -2.36
N ALA A 809 13.62 -3.09 -2.86
CA ALA A 809 12.57 -3.70 -2.06
C ALA A 809 12.79 -5.22 -2.01
N GLN A 810 12.94 -5.75 -0.80
CA GLN A 810 13.15 -7.18 -0.56
C GLN A 810 12.04 -7.72 0.35
N GLU A 811 11.40 -8.82 -0.04
CA GLU A 811 10.46 -9.52 0.83
C GLU A 811 11.25 -10.29 1.90
N VAL A 812 11.06 -9.90 3.17
CA VAL A 812 11.75 -10.50 4.31
C VAL A 812 10.75 -11.04 5.34
N ALA A 813 11.18 -12.02 6.13
CA ALA A 813 10.39 -12.63 7.20
C ALA A 813 11.21 -12.73 8.49
N LEU A 814 11.32 -11.59 9.19
CA LEU A 814 12.18 -11.43 10.36
C LEU A 814 11.38 -11.49 11.66
N PRO A 815 11.95 -12.00 12.77
CA PRO A 815 11.21 -12.24 14.01
C PRO A 815 10.74 -10.95 14.72
N PHE A 816 11.30 -9.78 14.37
CA PHE A 816 10.81 -8.49 14.83
C PHE A 816 9.63 -7.92 13.99
N LEU A 817 9.16 -8.66 12.98
CA LEU A 817 7.92 -8.39 12.24
C LEU A 817 6.79 -9.23 12.84
N ILE A 818 6.36 -8.84 14.05
CA ILE A 818 5.55 -9.67 14.94
C ILE A 818 4.11 -9.74 14.42
N ARG A 819 3.67 -10.94 14.06
CA ARG A 819 2.26 -11.24 13.74
C ARG A 819 1.55 -11.65 15.02
N ALA A 820 0.68 -10.77 15.52
CA ALA A 820 -0.21 -11.04 16.63
C ALA A 820 -1.54 -11.62 16.09
N VAL A 821 -2.01 -12.70 16.69
CA VAL A 821 -3.17 -13.47 16.22
C VAL A 821 -4.33 -13.43 17.24
N PRO A 822 -5.60 -13.56 16.81
CA PRO A 822 -6.79 -13.43 17.66
C PRO A 822 -6.80 -14.23 18.97
N PRO A 823 -6.25 -15.46 19.05
CA PRO A 823 -6.15 -16.19 20.32
C PRO A 823 -5.36 -15.48 21.43
N HIS A 824 -4.59 -14.44 21.10
CA HIS A 824 -3.81 -13.66 22.06
C HIS A 824 -4.39 -12.24 22.26
N PHE A 825 -5.65 -12.04 21.88
CA PHE A 825 -6.37 -10.78 22.06
C PHE A 825 -7.37 -10.89 23.20
N ASP A 826 -7.60 -9.78 23.89
CA ASP A 826 -8.67 -9.68 24.88
C ASP A 826 -10.02 -9.47 24.18
N THR A 827 -10.82 -10.54 24.11
CA THR A 827 -12.15 -10.50 23.49
C THR A 827 -13.24 -9.93 24.41
N THR A 828 -12.91 -9.63 25.68
CA THR A 828 -13.89 -9.04 26.62
C THR A 828 -14.23 -7.62 26.22
N LEU A 829 -13.25 -6.85 25.74
CA LEU A 829 -13.44 -5.49 25.26
C LEU A 829 -13.77 -5.46 23.76
N PRO A 830 -14.73 -4.60 23.33
CA PRO A 830 -15.08 -4.44 21.91
C PRO A 830 -13.90 -4.01 21.02
N ILE A 831 -12.84 -3.45 21.60
CA ILE A 831 -11.68 -2.96 20.88
C ILE A 831 -10.99 -4.09 20.08
N ALA A 832 -10.77 -5.25 20.73
CA ALA A 832 -10.07 -6.38 20.14
C ALA A 832 -10.98 -7.60 19.87
N ARG A 833 -12.27 -7.51 20.26
CA ARG A 833 -13.29 -8.47 19.85
C ARG A 833 -13.45 -8.44 18.34
N GLN A 834 -13.56 -9.63 17.72
CA GLN A 834 -13.78 -9.73 16.27
C GLN A 834 -12.70 -9.00 15.44
N LEU A 835 -11.49 -8.88 15.99
CA LEU A 835 -10.35 -8.32 15.29
C LEU A 835 -9.52 -9.45 14.66
N GLY A 836 -9.19 -9.31 13.37
CA GLY A 836 -8.26 -10.20 12.68
C GLY A 836 -6.80 -9.91 13.03
N ASP A 837 -5.88 -10.65 12.40
CA ASP A 837 -4.44 -10.54 12.66
C ASP A 837 -3.92 -9.10 12.57
N GLN A 838 -2.93 -8.80 13.42
CA GLN A 838 -2.23 -7.52 13.45
C GLN A 838 -0.73 -7.75 13.23
N LEU A 839 -0.10 -6.88 12.44
CA LEU A 839 1.35 -6.89 12.21
C LEU A 839 2.00 -5.72 12.97
N PHE A 840 2.64 -6.04 14.08
CA PHE A 840 3.46 -5.10 14.84
C PHE A 840 4.86 -5.01 14.22
N ILE A 841 5.04 -4.01 13.37
CA ILE A 841 6.30 -3.77 12.64
C ILE A 841 7.30 -3.13 13.60
N TRP A 842 8.37 -3.86 13.92
CA TRP A 842 9.36 -3.49 14.95
C TRP A 842 8.69 -3.17 16.29
N GLY A 843 7.72 -4.01 16.67
CA GLY A 843 6.91 -3.81 17.87
C GLY A 843 7.74 -3.70 19.15
N ASN A 844 7.26 -2.92 20.10
CA ASN A 844 7.81 -2.76 21.44
C ASN A 844 6.77 -3.20 22.48
N ARG A 845 7.22 -3.86 23.55
CA ARG A 845 6.34 -4.27 24.66
C ARG A 845 6.29 -3.22 25.76
N PHE A 846 5.19 -3.24 26.51
CA PHE A 846 5.03 -2.52 27.76
C PHE A 846 5.16 -3.47 28.95
N VAL A 847 5.76 -2.99 30.03
CA VAL A 847 6.03 -3.77 31.24
C VAL A 847 5.37 -3.09 32.44
N PRO A 848 4.04 -3.24 32.60
CA PRO A 848 3.32 -2.55 33.68
C PRO A 848 3.81 -2.99 35.06
N ASP A 849 3.98 -2.03 35.97
CA ASP A 849 4.34 -2.21 37.38
C ASP A 849 3.08 -2.02 38.26
N PRO A 850 2.52 -3.11 38.83
CA PRO A 850 1.30 -3.05 39.63
C PRO A 850 1.38 -2.09 40.83
N HIS A 851 2.56 -1.95 41.46
CA HIS A 851 2.71 -1.11 42.65
C HIS A 851 2.61 0.38 42.32
N ARG A 852 3.28 0.82 41.25
CA ARG A 852 3.20 2.21 40.79
C ARG A 852 1.84 2.55 40.21
N LEU A 853 1.20 1.62 39.51
CA LEU A 853 -0.15 1.81 38.99
C LEU A 853 -1.17 2.09 40.11
N GLN A 854 -1.09 1.35 41.21
CA GLN A 854 -1.94 1.56 42.39
C GLN A 854 -1.72 2.94 43.02
N MET A 855 -0.48 3.43 43.08
CA MET A 855 -0.15 4.77 43.61
C MET A 855 -0.89 5.90 42.89
N TYR A 856 -1.10 5.75 41.58
CA TYR A 856 -1.80 6.73 40.74
C TYR A 856 -3.28 6.36 40.48
N ASN A 857 -3.80 5.31 41.14
CA ASN A 857 -5.15 4.77 40.92
C ASN A 857 -5.43 4.50 39.43
N LEU A 858 -4.44 3.88 38.77
CA LEU A 858 -4.49 3.46 37.37
C LEU A 858 -4.70 1.95 37.29
N THR A 859 -5.50 1.54 36.31
CA THR A 859 -5.75 0.14 35.97
C THR A 859 -5.31 -0.10 34.54
N VAL A 860 -4.67 -1.25 34.28
CA VAL A 860 -4.14 -1.62 32.96
C VAL A 860 -4.80 -2.91 32.50
N THR A 861 -5.39 -2.88 31.30
CA THR A 861 -5.95 -4.05 30.62
C THR A 861 -5.16 -4.34 29.35
N PRO A 862 -4.38 -5.44 29.28
CA PRO A 862 -3.72 -5.87 28.05
C PRO A 862 -4.77 -6.23 26.98
N LEU A 863 -4.66 -5.64 25.79
CA LEU A 863 -5.60 -5.88 24.68
C LEU A 863 -5.05 -6.85 23.65
N ILE A 864 -3.76 -6.72 23.33
CA ILE A 864 -3.07 -7.55 22.34
C ILE A 864 -1.72 -7.93 22.93
N SER A 865 -1.39 -9.21 22.87
CA SER A 865 -0.13 -9.73 23.39
C SER A 865 0.62 -10.56 22.36
N THR A 866 1.92 -10.75 22.62
CA THR A 866 2.80 -11.63 21.85
C THR A 866 2.42 -13.11 22.03
N SER A 867 3.10 -14.02 21.32
CA SER A 867 3.00 -15.45 21.60
C SER A 867 3.71 -15.81 22.93
N ASN A 868 3.70 -17.09 23.29
CA ASN A 868 4.47 -17.59 24.43
C ASN A 868 5.96 -17.87 24.08
N ARG A 869 6.39 -17.63 22.84
CA ARG A 869 7.75 -17.86 22.35
C ARG A 869 8.36 -16.55 21.85
N THR A 870 8.41 -15.60 22.76
CA THR A 870 8.94 -14.25 22.56
C THR A 870 10.27 -14.10 23.27
N TRP A 871 11.19 -13.33 22.70
CA TRP A 871 12.45 -12.95 23.33
C TRP A 871 12.76 -11.49 23.00
N ALA A 872 13.76 -10.92 23.66
CA ALA A 872 14.20 -9.57 23.38
C ALA A 872 15.72 -9.47 23.35
N TYR A 873 16.22 -8.52 22.58
CA TYR A 873 17.64 -8.20 22.48
C TYR A 873 17.88 -6.76 22.95
N HIS A 874 18.70 -6.60 23.99
CA HIS A 874 19.05 -5.29 24.53
C HIS A 874 20.09 -4.60 23.63
N TRP A 875 19.63 -3.71 22.76
CA TRP A 875 20.47 -3.01 21.79
C TRP A 875 21.01 -1.68 22.35
N SER A 876 22.34 -1.56 22.40
CA SER A 876 23.05 -0.36 22.87
C SER A 876 23.81 0.41 21.76
N GLY A 877 23.88 -0.13 20.55
CA GLY A 877 24.58 0.47 19.42
C GLY A 877 25.03 -0.57 18.39
N GLY A 878 25.41 -0.11 17.19
CA GLY A 878 25.90 -0.98 16.11
C GLY A 878 24.81 -1.81 15.42
N TRP A 879 25.23 -2.86 14.69
CA TRP A 879 24.33 -3.78 13.98
C TRP A 879 23.80 -4.86 14.93
N LEU A 880 22.62 -5.42 14.64
CA LEU A 880 22.16 -6.63 15.32
C LEU A 880 23.05 -7.82 14.95
N PRO A 881 23.62 -8.55 15.93
CA PRO A 881 24.39 -9.75 15.65
C PRO A 881 23.47 -10.89 15.20
N LYS A 882 24.01 -11.87 14.46
CA LYS A 882 23.28 -13.06 14.02
C LYS A 882 22.68 -13.83 15.21
N THR A 883 23.34 -13.82 16.36
CA THR A 883 22.87 -14.43 17.61
C THR A 883 21.59 -13.79 18.15
N ALA A 884 21.30 -12.51 17.86
CA ALA A 884 20.07 -11.87 18.31
C ALA A 884 18.79 -12.54 17.76
N PHE A 885 18.89 -13.20 16.60
CA PHE A 885 17.78 -13.89 15.94
C PHE A 885 17.54 -15.31 16.45
N SER A 886 18.41 -15.84 17.32
CA SER A 886 18.29 -17.16 17.93
C SER A 886 18.34 -17.01 19.45
N PRO A 887 17.20 -17.14 20.16
CA PRO A 887 17.16 -16.86 21.59
C PRO A 887 17.91 -17.89 22.44
N ASP A 888 18.73 -17.42 23.36
CA ASP A 888 19.27 -18.24 24.47
C ASP A 888 18.22 -18.48 25.56
N SER A 889 17.31 -17.53 25.74
CA SER A 889 16.20 -17.60 26.70
C SER A 889 14.94 -16.92 26.17
N LEU A 890 13.78 -17.43 26.56
CA LEU A 890 12.48 -16.85 26.22
C LEU A 890 11.98 -16.00 27.39
N LEU A 891 11.23 -14.95 27.07
CA LEU A 891 10.52 -14.15 28.06
C LEU A 891 9.40 -14.98 28.68
N LEU A 892 9.22 -14.82 29.99
CA LEU A 892 8.14 -15.46 30.72
C LEU A 892 6.81 -14.81 30.32
N SER A 893 5.85 -15.63 29.92
CA SER A 893 4.47 -15.23 29.56
C SER A 893 4.33 -14.32 28.34
N HIS A 894 3.08 -14.10 27.94
CA HIS A 894 2.70 -13.21 26.85
C HIS A 894 3.05 -11.76 27.20
N GLN A 895 3.70 -11.05 26.28
CA GLN A 895 4.10 -9.65 26.46
C GLN A 895 3.05 -8.72 25.86
N SER A 896 2.68 -7.66 26.59
CA SER A 896 1.66 -6.70 26.14
C SER A 896 2.19 -5.81 25.01
N LEU A 897 1.58 -5.91 23.83
CA LEU A 897 1.84 -5.06 22.66
C LEU A 897 0.88 -3.87 22.60
N ALA A 898 -0.34 -4.02 23.10
CA ALA A 898 -1.30 -2.94 23.26
C ALA A 898 -2.03 -3.05 24.60
N LEU A 899 -2.29 -1.92 25.24
CA LEU A 899 -2.95 -1.87 26.56
C LEU A 899 -3.83 -0.65 26.74
N LEU A 900 -4.96 -0.82 27.42
CA LEU A 900 -5.87 0.24 27.83
C LEU A 900 -5.59 0.59 29.29
N VAL A 901 -5.28 1.86 29.55
CA VAL A 901 -5.06 2.42 30.88
C VAL A 901 -6.27 3.27 31.25
N THR A 902 -6.89 3.02 32.39
CA THR A 902 -8.00 3.84 32.89
C THR A 902 -7.77 4.23 34.35
N GLY A 903 -8.17 5.45 34.72
CA GLY A 903 -8.00 5.94 36.08
C GLY A 903 -7.73 7.44 36.15
N THR A 904 -7.18 7.91 37.26
CA THR A 904 -6.98 9.34 37.55
C THR A 904 -5.56 9.77 37.20
N PHE A 905 -5.38 10.36 36.02
CA PHE A 905 -4.05 10.76 35.53
C PHE A 905 -3.52 12.00 36.26
N PRO A 906 -2.21 12.07 36.55
CA PRO A 906 -1.58 13.29 37.05
C PRO A 906 -1.17 14.23 35.90
N LEU A 907 -1.13 15.52 36.19
CA LEU A 907 -0.52 16.55 35.36
C LEU A 907 1.00 16.41 35.37
N ALA A 908 1.64 16.65 34.23
CA ALA A 908 3.08 16.65 34.10
C ALA A 908 3.60 18.07 33.83
N GLU A 909 4.44 18.57 34.74
CA GLU A 909 5.16 19.83 34.58
C GLU A 909 6.66 19.57 34.40
N PHE A 910 7.25 20.18 33.37
CA PHE A 910 8.64 19.95 32.99
C PHE A 910 9.51 21.17 33.33
N ASN A 911 10.10 21.16 34.53
CA ASN A 911 11.07 22.18 34.96
C ASN A 911 12.54 21.73 34.78
N ALA A 912 12.77 20.41 34.64
CA ALA A 912 14.08 19.77 34.48
C ALA A 912 13.98 18.51 33.58
N SER A 913 14.98 17.61 33.62
CA SER A 913 15.01 16.37 32.83
C SER A 913 13.91 15.35 33.19
N SER A 914 13.33 15.44 34.39
CA SER A 914 12.21 14.60 34.86
C SER A 914 10.96 15.46 35.11
N PRO A 915 9.74 14.97 34.78
CA PRO A 915 8.52 15.69 35.07
C PRO A 915 8.16 15.62 36.56
N THR A 916 7.66 16.73 37.09
CA THR A 916 6.94 16.73 38.37
C THR A 916 5.49 16.33 38.09
N LEU A 917 4.98 15.35 38.84
CA LEU A 917 3.62 14.84 38.68
C LEU A 917 2.72 15.36 39.81
N THR A 918 1.60 15.99 39.44
CA THR A 918 0.62 16.54 40.41
C THR A 918 -0.80 16.10 40.07
N HIS A 919 -1.59 15.74 41.08
CA HIS A 919 -3.01 15.42 40.87
C HIS A 919 -3.85 16.70 40.96
N PRO A 920 -4.56 17.08 39.89
CA PRO A 920 -5.49 18.19 39.98
C PRO A 920 -6.73 17.78 40.78
N MET A 921 -7.39 18.76 41.41
CA MET A 921 -8.70 18.57 42.05
C MET A 921 -9.72 19.47 41.32
N PRO A 922 -10.85 18.93 40.79
CA PRO A 922 -11.24 17.52 40.72
C PRO A 922 -10.41 16.71 39.69
N ASN A 923 -10.22 15.41 39.94
CA ASN A 923 -9.53 14.48 39.04
C ASN A 923 -10.50 13.43 38.44
N PRO A 924 -11.24 13.75 37.37
CA PRO A 924 -12.07 12.77 36.68
C PRO A 924 -11.23 11.65 36.03
N GLN A 925 -11.85 10.48 35.80
CA GLN A 925 -11.18 9.35 35.18
C GLN A 925 -10.90 9.58 33.69
N GLY A 926 -9.63 9.53 33.31
CA GLY A 926 -9.16 9.56 31.92
C GLY A 926 -8.99 8.16 31.34
N HIS A 927 -8.79 8.08 30.02
CA HIS A 927 -8.52 6.82 29.31
C HIS A 927 -7.36 7.00 28.34
N LEU A 928 -6.38 6.11 28.40
CA LEU A 928 -5.20 6.13 27.54
C LEU A 928 -4.97 4.74 26.94
N LEU A 929 -5.13 4.63 25.62
CA LEU A 929 -4.75 3.44 24.85
C LEU A 929 -3.30 3.59 24.38
N LEU A 930 -2.45 2.64 24.75
CA LEU A 930 -1.05 2.59 24.31
C LEU A 930 -0.84 1.42 23.33
N ILE A 931 -0.18 1.70 22.21
CA ILE A 931 0.09 0.74 21.14
C ILE A 931 1.59 0.72 20.84
N GLY A 932 2.20 -0.46 20.93
CA GLY A 932 3.64 -0.69 20.81
C GLY A 932 4.18 -0.70 19.37
N SER A 933 3.45 -0.18 18.40
CA SER A 933 3.94 0.00 17.03
C SER A 933 3.20 1.17 16.39
N SER A 934 3.93 2.23 16.03
CA SER A 934 3.38 3.33 15.23
C SER A 934 3.52 3.05 13.74
N GLU A 935 4.51 2.23 13.35
CA GLU A 935 4.77 1.89 11.95
C GLU A 935 3.58 1.19 11.29
N MET A 936 2.85 0.34 12.03
CA MET A 936 1.67 -0.35 11.50
C MET A 936 0.57 0.60 10.97
N PHE A 937 0.54 1.85 11.45
CA PHE A 937 -0.44 2.87 11.04
C PHE A 937 0.08 3.83 9.96
N LYS A 938 1.32 3.66 9.48
CA LYS A 938 1.81 4.46 8.36
C LYS A 938 1.04 4.16 7.09
N ASN A 939 0.98 5.12 6.17
CA ASN A 939 0.27 5.03 4.88
C ASN A 939 0.57 3.72 4.12
N GLU A 940 1.82 3.25 4.15
CA GLU A 940 2.25 2.02 3.49
C GLU A 940 1.65 0.74 4.11
N TYR A 941 1.42 0.74 5.42
CA TYR A 941 1.09 -0.46 6.20
C TYR A 941 -0.31 -0.44 6.82
N LEU A 942 -1.01 0.70 6.82
CA LEU A 942 -2.37 0.83 7.37
C LEU A 942 -3.35 -0.18 6.77
N TYR A 943 -3.18 -0.50 5.48
CA TYR A 943 -3.99 -1.48 4.75
C TYR A 943 -3.15 -2.67 4.27
N ALA A 944 -2.14 -3.07 5.06
CA ALA A 944 -1.28 -4.20 4.72
C ALA A 944 -2.13 -5.48 4.48
N PRO A 945 -1.98 -6.18 3.34
CA PRO A 945 -2.80 -7.34 3.03
C PRO A 945 -2.71 -8.43 4.09
N GLY A 946 -3.87 -8.91 4.56
CA GLY A 946 -3.97 -9.94 5.60
C GLY A 946 -3.98 -9.42 7.03
N PHE A 947 -3.80 -8.11 7.24
CA PHE A 947 -3.86 -7.47 8.55
C PHE A 947 -5.00 -6.46 8.63
N GLN A 948 -5.47 -6.18 9.85
CA GLN A 948 -6.60 -5.27 10.09
C GLN A 948 -6.21 -4.09 10.99
N HIS A 949 -5.14 -3.38 10.63
CA HIS A 949 -4.64 -2.24 11.42
C HIS A 949 -5.66 -1.09 11.46
N GLU A 950 -6.29 -0.81 10.32
CA GLU A 950 -7.36 0.17 10.20
C GLU A 950 -8.53 -0.16 11.12
N GLN A 951 -8.90 -1.44 11.22
CA GLN A 951 -10.01 -1.87 12.07
C GLN A 951 -9.67 -1.69 13.55
N PHE A 952 -8.46 -2.06 13.96
CA PHE A 952 -8.04 -1.92 15.35
C PHE A 952 -8.14 -0.46 15.80
N LEU A 953 -7.69 0.47 14.94
CA LEU A 953 -7.83 1.90 15.19
C LEU A 953 -9.29 2.35 15.23
N LEU A 954 -10.13 1.91 14.27
CA LEU A 954 -11.55 2.30 14.22
C LEU A 954 -12.32 1.81 15.45
N ASN A 955 -12.09 0.57 15.89
CA ASN A 955 -12.70 0.02 17.12
C ASN A 955 -12.28 0.84 18.35
N ALA A 956 -10.99 1.17 18.45
CA ALA A 956 -10.46 1.99 19.54
C ALA A 956 -11.05 3.40 19.55
N VAL A 957 -11.14 4.05 18.39
CA VAL A 957 -11.74 5.39 18.26
C VAL A 957 -13.23 5.35 18.61
N ALA A 958 -13.98 4.37 18.12
CA ALA A 958 -15.39 4.21 18.45
C ALA A 958 -15.60 4.02 19.96
N TYR A 959 -14.79 3.16 20.60
CA TYR A 959 -14.83 2.92 22.04
C TYR A 959 -14.53 4.19 22.84
N LEU A 960 -13.48 4.92 22.46
CA LEU A 960 -13.03 6.12 23.16
C LEU A 960 -13.82 7.38 22.79
N THR A 961 -14.68 7.40 21.77
CA THR A 961 -15.51 8.58 21.47
C THR A 961 -16.96 8.35 21.89
N HIS A 962 -17.53 7.22 21.47
CA HIS A 962 -18.94 6.91 21.64
C HIS A 962 -19.24 5.92 22.76
N GLY A 963 -18.25 5.11 23.18
CA GLY A 963 -18.40 4.10 24.24
C GLY A 963 -18.54 2.67 23.73
N PRO A 964 -18.68 1.69 24.64
CA PRO A 964 -18.59 0.26 24.33
C PRO A 964 -19.66 -0.25 23.36
N GLN A 965 -20.91 0.20 23.48
CA GLN A 965 -22.02 -0.24 22.62
C GLN A 965 -21.83 0.16 21.15
N PHE A 966 -21.24 1.33 20.90
CA PHE A 966 -20.89 1.78 19.55
C PHE A 966 -19.65 1.07 19.02
N ALA A 967 -18.67 0.79 19.87
CA ALA A 967 -17.52 -0.03 19.50
C ALA A 967 -17.93 -1.46 19.11
N ASP A 968 -18.93 -2.03 19.78
CA ASP A 968 -19.51 -3.32 19.41
C ASP A 968 -20.14 -3.29 18.01
N LEU A 969 -20.83 -2.20 17.65
CA LEU A 969 -21.32 -2.01 16.29
C LEU A 969 -20.18 -1.89 15.28
N GLN A 970 -19.11 -1.18 15.63
CA GLN A 970 -17.94 -0.98 14.77
C GLN A 970 -17.13 -2.28 14.56
N ALA A 971 -17.04 -3.13 15.58
CA ALA A 971 -16.30 -4.40 15.53
C ALA A 971 -17.01 -5.50 14.72
N ARG A 972 -18.33 -5.36 14.48
CA ARG A 972 -19.15 -6.39 13.84
C ARG A 972 -18.92 -6.46 12.33
N ARG A 973 -18.12 -7.43 11.90
CA ARG A 973 -17.82 -7.68 10.49
C ARG A 973 -17.46 -9.13 10.22
N LYS A 974 -17.35 -9.50 8.94
CA LYS A 974 -16.83 -10.80 8.52
C LYS A 974 -15.30 -10.82 8.65
N ILE A 975 -14.76 -11.82 9.34
CA ILE A 975 -13.32 -12.00 9.53
C ILE A 975 -12.93 -13.34 8.90
N ALA A 976 -11.83 -13.35 8.14
CA ALA A 976 -11.14 -14.60 7.85
C ALA A 976 -10.27 -14.93 9.08
N PRO A 977 -10.58 -15.99 9.86
CA PRO A 977 -9.83 -16.28 11.07
C PRO A 977 -8.35 -16.54 10.72
N GLY A 978 -7.45 -15.83 11.40
CA GLY A 978 -6.03 -16.12 11.33
C GLY A 978 -5.73 -17.41 12.08
N PHE A 979 -4.97 -18.30 11.44
CA PHE A 979 -4.53 -19.53 12.10
C PHE A 979 -3.36 -19.21 13.03
N SER A 980 -3.44 -19.74 14.26
CA SER A 980 -2.31 -19.77 15.19
C SER A 980 -1.16 -20.61 14.63
N TYR A 981 0.03 -20.47 15.22
CA TYR A 981 1.12 -21.36 14.91
C TYR A 981 0.71 -22.81 15.20
N LEU A 982 0.85 -23.68 14.20
CA LEU A 982 0.67 -25.12 14.33
C LEU A 982 2.05 -25.77 14.21
N SER A 983 2.39 -26.63 15.16
CA SER A 983 3.65 -27.37 15.10
C SER A 983 3.68 -28.30 13.86
N PRO A 984 4.87 -28.69 13.37
CA PRO A 984 4.98 -29.65 12.26
C PRO A 984 4.17 -30.94 12.49
N ASP A 985 4.17 -31.45 13.73
CA ASP A 985 3.45 -32.68 14.09
C ASP A 985 1.93 -32.49 14.02
N GLN A 986 1.42 -31.35 14.51
CA GLN A 986 0.00 -31.00 14.41
C GLN A 986 -0.43 -30.82 12.96
N LYS A 987 0.42 -30.21 12.12
CA LYS A 987 0.14 -30.07 10.68
C LYS A 987 0.04 -31.44 10.00
N ILE A 988 0.93 -32.37 10.32
CA ILE A 988 0.89 -33.74 9.80
C ILE A 988 -0.38 -34.44 10.28
N LEU A 989 -0.73 -34.35 11.56
CA LEU A 989 -1.97 -34.91 12.10
C LEU A 989 -3.20 -34.35 11.39
N TRP A 990 -3.30 -33.03 11.19
CA TRP A 990 -4.40 -32.42 10.45
C TRP A 990 -4.43 -32.83 8.99
N ARG A 991 -3.28 -32.97 8.32
CA ARG A 991 -3.23 -33.49 6.95
C ARG A 991 -3.71 -34.94 6.90
N VAL A 992 -3.27 -35.80 7.83
CA VAL A 992 -3.73 -37.19 7.95
C VAL A 992 -5.22 -37.26 8.25
N LEU A 993 -5.73 -36.41 9.14
CA LEU A 993 -7.16 -36.30 9.42
C LEU A 993 -7.93 -35.83 8.19
N VAL A 994 -7.63 -34.67 7.61
CA VAL A 994 -8.42 -34.08 6.51
C VAL A 994 -8.35 -34.95 5.24
N VAL A 995 -7.16 -35.47 4.91
CA VAL A 995 -6.97 -36.33 3.73
C VAL A 995 -7.48 -37.75 4.01
N GLY A 996 -7.34 -38.24 5.24
CA GLY A 996 -7.70 -39.60 5.64
C GLY A 996 -9.17 -39.78 6.01
N LEU A 997 -9.85 -38.77 6.58
CA LEU A 997 -11.23 -38.92 7.08
C LEU A 997 -12.19 -39.31 5.97
N GLY A 998 -12.07 -38.72 4.78
CA GLY A 998 -12.92 -39.02 3.62
C GLY A 998 -12.79 -40.49 3.19
N PRO A 999 -11.59 -40.97 2.83
CA PRO A 999 -11.35 -42.37 2.52
C PRO A 999 -11.74 -43.34 3.65
N LEU A 1000 -11.48 -42.98 4.92
CA LEU A 1000 -11.71 -43.84 6.07
C LEU A 1000 -13.21 -43.91 6.43
N SER A 1001 -13.94 -42.80 6.37
CA SER A 1001 -15.41 -42.79 6.49
C SER A 1001 -16.09 -43.52 5.34
N PHE A 1002 -15.55 -43.43 4.12
CA PHE A 1002 -16.00 -44.22 2.98
C PHE A 1002 -15.72 -45.71 3.17
N GLY A 1003 -14.51 -46.06 3.64
CA GLY A 1003 -14.12 -47.43 3.97
C GLY A 1003 -14.99 -48.02 5.07
N LEU A 1004 -15.27 -47.27 6.14
CA LEU A 1004 -16.18 -47.65 7.22
C LEU A 1004 -17.62 -47.81 6.72
N TYR A 1005 -18.10 -46.97 5.81
CA TYR A 1005 -19.41 -47.12 5.18
C TYR A 1005 -19.51 -48.39 4.33
N VAL A 1006 -18.47 -48.68 3.55
CA VAL A 1006 -18.37 -49.92 2.76
C VAL A 1006 -18.31 -51.14 3.67
N PHE A 1007 -17.51 -51.09 4.74
CA PHE A 1007 -17.37 -52.15 5.73
C PHE A 1007 -18.67 -52.37 6.51
N PHE A 1008 -19.35 -51.31 6.93
CA PHE A 1008 -20.66 -51.38 7.58
C PHE A 1008 -21.71 -52.01 6.66
N ARG A 1009 -21.74 -51.64 5.38
CA ARG A 1009 -22.62 -52.30 4.40
C ARG A 1009 -22.23 -53.74 4.10
N TYR A 1010 -20.95 -54.07 4.17
CA TYR A 1010 -20.46 -55.44 4.02
C TYR A 1010 -20.90 -56.33 5.19
N ILE A 1011 -20.77 -55.83 6.43
CA ILE A 1011 -21.25 -56.53 7.64
C ILE A 1011 -22.78 -56.70 7.61
N LYS A 1012 -23.53 -55.66 7.24
CA LYS A 1012 -25.01 -55.70 7.17
C LYS A 1012 -25.55 -56.64 6.07
N LYS A 1013 -24.68 -57.07 5.14
CA LYS A 1013 -25.00 -58.05 4.09
C LYS A 1013 -24.59 -59.48 4.43
N ARG A 1014 -23.93 -59.72 5.57
CA ARG A 1014 -23.79 -61.08 6.11
C ARG A 1014 -25.01 -61.37 6.99
N PRO A 1015 -25.84 -62.37 6.66
CA PRO A 1015 -26.66 -62.98 7.71
C PRO A 1015 -25.70 -63.65 8.71
N TRP A 1016 -26.04 -63.57 10.00
CA TRP A 1016 -25.58 -64.60 10.92
C TRP A 1016 -26.24 -65.93 10.55
#